data_AF-A0A7C2YEY4-F1
#
_entry.id   AF-A0A7C2YEY4-F1
#
_cell.length_a   1.000
_cell.length_b   1.000
_cell.length_c   1.000
_cell.angle_alpha   90.00
_cell.angle_beta   90.00
_cell.angle_gamma   90.00
#
_symmetry.space_group_name_H-M   'P 1'
#
loop_
_entity.id
_entity.type
_entity.pdbx_description
1 polymer ?
#
loop_
_entity_poly.entity_id
_entity_poly.type
_entity_poly.pdbx_seq_one_letter_code
_entity_poly.pdbx_strand_id
1 'polypeptide(L)'
;MRCRRAAVGAGGHGLQPARGHLPLRGTAAHVQRRRWPLLPGRLAATAPGPGRSARPALPPHPSDGLSLRLAGGGPLPARPRAGGVCPVRGAAGGVSTTLIGRLAADALSRAEGDAEAAARRLVATLRANKFPLLACREALPPALAATEGWQRALVEDEESFRRQRDEYLRVREAWARAGISCLAFKSAGTFPSFPYTGDNLDLLVPREACPRARAVLEEMGYVWLRNIDEPRKFLFRRFRGGRSVLAMHVHAWVGWDVEFMDDTIWQRARAAPDDAALTVPGPEDCILVNVAHALYENKRFTLYDLHKVTAHWADPGLDWDYVEGLARRRGWHDGLLLGLLACALMERLLLGASTAPPARTRRWREGLRAYPWADAYWRVLAGRRRPRAPFPVSFAFSKLLYYRKVLADGRRPPRRRSADLARVLAWGLKQKAGLRPQPGLLVSLSGLDGAGKSSVARALAAALRTSEVRCRVVWTRCGCSPAYRAAAGLVRRLTRADASGAGGAWRPAPAGKTLRTLWTSVNVADVLLHLAWRAWLPRLLGKAVVCDRYAYDAAVEMASRLGDDGALPLRLLLSLAPRPDYAFLLDVPPGVARVRSRDPAPLWALAEQRRLYLALAVRRGLRTVDATAPVTDVADAVTLPVLRGYQDRFHTLLDGLLLSNPSQLNPDDPQAWTPARR
;
A
#
# COMPACT_ATOMS: atom_id res chain seq x y z
N MET A 1 -17.84 68.39 14.17
CA MET A 1 -17.57 69.07 15.45
C MET A 1 -16.41 68.30 16.10
N ARG A 2 -15.17 68.82 16.25
CA ARG A 2 -14.68 69.79 17.27
C ARG A 2 -15.08 69.34 18.69
N CYS A 3 -14.22 69.17 19.72
CA CYS A 3 -12.79 69.40 20.00
C CYS A 3 -12.36 68.48 21.20
N ARG A 4 -11.09 68.28 21.67
CA ARG A 4 -9.71 68.69 21.29
C ARG A 4 -8.65 67.74 21.96
N ARG A 5 -7.37 68.01 21.67
CA ARG A 5 -6.06 67.78 22.38
C ARG A 5 -6.10 67.46 23.90
N ALA A 6 -5.07 66.86 24.53
CA ALA A 6 -3.62 67.02 24.31
C ALA A 6 -2.71 65.81 24.71
N ALA A 7 -1.41 65.94 24.45
CA ALA A 7 -0.34 64.96 24.68
C ALA A 7 0.52 65.26 25.94
N VAL A 8 1.70 64.62 26.02
CA VAL A 8 2.79 64.72 27.05
C VAL A 8 2.58 63.79 28.26
N GLY A 9 3.57 63.01 28.75
CA GLY A 9 4.91 62.69 28.21
C GLY A 9 5.86 62.05 29.24
N ALA A 10 6.89 61.32 28.75
CA ALA A 10 8.18 60.97 29.37
C ALA A 10 8.32 60.14 30.69
N GLY A 11 9.36 59.30 30.73
CA GLY A 11 9.97 58.70 31.94
C GLY A 11 9.31 57.40 32.44
N GLY A 12 10.02 56.38 32.94
CA GLY A 12 11.47 56.20 33.14
C GLY A 12 11.73 55.35 34.39
N HIS A 13 12.65 54.36 34.31
CA HIS A 13 12.98 53.38 35.37
C HIS A 13 11.83 52.38 35.70
N GLY A 14 12.04 51.09 36.01
CA GLY A 14 13.27 50.29 36.10
C GLY A 14 13.53 49.81 37.53
N LEU A 15 13.27 48.53 37.84
CA LEU A 15 13.96 47.70 38.84
C LEU A 15 13.36 46.26 38.91
N GLN A 16 14.22 45.29 39.26
CA GLN A 16 13.84 43.90 39.60
C GLN A 16 13.37 43.81 41.06
N PRO A 17 12.98 42.61 41.54
CA PRO A 17 13.87 41.96 42.50
C PRO A 17 14.13 40.45 42.30
N ALA A 18 15.22 39.99 42.92
CA ALA A 18 15.76 38.63 42.91
C ALA A 18 15.03 37.70 43.93
N ARG A 19 14.84 36.41 43.61
CA ARG A 19 15.56 35.20 44.12
C ARG A 19 15.69 34.97 45.65
N GLY A 20 15.28 33.76 46.07
CA GLY A 20 15.72 33.01 47.27
C GLY A 20 15.00 31.63 47.32
N HIS A 21 15.63 30.54 46.88
CA HIS A 21 16.30 29.47 47.68
C HIS A 21 15.35 28.58 48.53
N LEU A 22 15.01 27.35 48.09
CA LEU A 22 15.66 26.02 48.33
C LEU A 22 15.24 25.36 49.68
N PRO A 23 15.42 24.03 49.91
CA PRO A 23 15.12 22.86 49.06
C PRO A 23 14.49 21.66 49.83
N LEU A 24 14.07 20.59 49.12
CA LEU A 24 14.09 19.22 49.68
C LEU A 24 14.64 18.19 48.65
N ARG A 25 15.30 17.14 49.16
CA ARG A 25 16.17 16.20 48.42
C ARG A 25 15.49 14.86 48.08
N GLY A 26 16.04 14.15 47.09
CA GLY A 26 15.85 12.72 46.83
C GLY A 26 16.13 12.35 45.36
N THR A 27 17.38 12.18 44.91
CA THR A 27 18.12 10.89 44.81
C THR A 27 17.28 9.73 44.26
N ALA A 28 17.67 8.94 43.26
CA ALA A 28 18.77 8.96 42.29
C ALA A 28 18.36 8.03 41.10
N ALA A 29 19.10 7.76 40.02
CA ALA A 29 20.47 8.13 39.60
C ALA A 29 20.52 8.24 38.05
N HIS A 30 21.66 8.66 37.49
CA HIS A 30 21.86 8.77 36.04
C HIS A 30 23.17 8.08 35.62
N VAL A 31 23.11 7.03 34.79
CA VAL A 31 24.31 6.38 34.25
C VAL A 31 24.81 7.15 33.02
N GLN A 32 25.94 7.83 33.16
CA GLN A 32 26.65 8.45 32.04
C GLN A 32 27.36 7.38 31.18
N ARG A 33 27.10 7.36 29.86
CA ARG A 33 27.98 6.66 28.91
C ARG A 33 29.08 7.62 28.46
N ARG A 34 30.34 7.18 28.62
CA ARG A 34 31.56 7.95 28.32
C ARG A 34 31.67 8.28 26.83
N ARG A 35 32.12 9.49 26.51
CA ARG A 35 32.85 9.79 25.25
C ARG A 35 34.33 9.45 25.46
N TRP A 36 35.00 8.91 24.44
CA TRP A 36 36.46 8.91 24.34
C TRP A 36 36.90 9.95 23.27
N PRO A 37 38.10 10.54 23.37
CA PRO A 37 38.46 11.74 22.62
C PRO A 37 39.25 11.47 21.33
N LEU A 38 39.33 12.50 20.50
CA LEU A 38 40.26 12.61 19.38
C LEU A 38 41.66 12.97 19.90
N LEU A 39 42.72 12.44 19.27
CA LEU A 39 44.06 13.04 19.25
C LEU A 39 44.66 12.91 17.84
N PRO A 40 45.58 13.81 17.43
CA PRO A 40 45.96 14.01 16.02
C PRO A 40 47.35 13.45 15.64
N GLY A 41 47.62 13.36 14.34
CA GLY A 41 48.97 13.17 13.78
C GLY A 41 49.09 13.88 12.43
N ARG A 42 50.04 14.82 12.31
CA ARG A 42 50.43 15.50 11.06
C ARG A 42 51.60 14.76 10.40
N LEU A 43 51.72 14.88 9.07
CA LEU A 43 52.91 15.19 8.25
C LEU A 43 52.46 15.01 6.78
N ALA A 44 52.22 16.07 5.99
CA ALA A 44 53.17 17.01 5.38
C ALA A 44 53.61 16.59 3.94
N ALA A 45 53.12 17.38 2.96
CA ALA A 45 53.74 17.73 1.67
C ALA A 45 53.97 16.60 0.63
N THR A 46 53.98 16.83 -0.70
CA THR A 46 54.23 18.06 -1.49
C THR A 46 53.31 18.16 -2.73
N ALA A 47 53.12 19.38 -3.26
CA ALA A 47 52.72 19.62 -4.65
C ALA A 47 53.97 19.93 -5.52
N PRO A 48 53.89 19.93 -6.86
CA PRO A 48 53.54 21.19 -7.54
C PRO A 48 52.67 21.04 -8.82
N GLY A 49 52.09 22.15 -9.29
CA GLY A 49 51.62 22.33 -10.69
C GLY A 49 52.64 23.18 -11.47
N PRO A 50 52.25 23.94 -12.53
CA PRO A 50 50.97 24.00 -13.27
C PRO A 50 51.14 23.88 -14.81
N GLY A 51 50.03 23.88 -15.58
CA GLY A 51 50.05 23.90 -17.06
C GLY A 51 48.84 24.64 -17.66
N ARG A 52 49.03 25.35 -18.79
CA ARG A 52 48.08 26.33 -19.38
C ARG A 52 47.39 25.82 -20.67
N SER A 53 46.25 26.47 -21.00
CA SER A 53 45.62 26.59 -22.35
C SER A 53 44.98 25.32 -22.95
N ALA A 54 44.03 25.36 -23.90
CA ALA A 54 43.44 26.45 -24.70
C ALA A 54 41.95 26.18 -25.08
N ARG A 55 41.26 27.17 -25.70
CA ARG A 55 39.99 26.99 -26.44
C ARG A 55 40.28 26.53 -27.89
N PRO A 56 39.33 25.84 -28.56
CA PRO A 56 38.57 26.43 -29.69
C PRO A 56 37.04 26.17 -29.54
N ALA A 57 36.06 26.96 -30.02
CA ALA A 57 35.77 27.65 -31.29
C ALA A 57 34.69 26.91 -32.14
N LEU A 58 33.55 27.58 -32.34
CA LEU A 58 32.47 27.27 -33.32
C LEU A 58 32.94 27.60 -34.75
N PRO A 59 32.39 26.99 -35.83
CA PRO A 59 31.18 27.50 -36.54
C PRO A 59 30.44 26.41 -37.38
N PRO A 60 29.61 26.72 -38.42
CA PRO A 60 28.58 27.77 -38.60
C PRO A 60 27.18 27.21 -38.96
N HIS A 61 26.16 28.10 -38.96
CA HIS A 61 24.91 27.94 -39.73
C HIS A 61 25.08 28.47 -41.18
N PRO A 62 24.20 28.07 -42.11
CA PRO A 62 23.74 28.92 -43.20
C PRO A 62 22.30 29.45 -42.97
N SER A 63 22.10 30.72 -43.32
CA SER A 63 20.81 31.33 -43.70
C SER A 63 20.42 30.88 -45.13
N ASP A 64 19.29 31.20 -45.79
CA ASP A 64 18.26 32.25 -45.75
C ASP A 64 16.92 31.61 -46.23
N GLY A 65 15.72 32.22 -46.23
CA GLY A 65 15.23 33.55 -45.82
C GLY A 65 13.82 33.81 -46.41
N LEU A 66 13.13 34.87 -45.96
CA LEU A 66 11.86 35.45 -46.49
C LEU A 66 10.59 34.52 -46.51
N SER A 67 9.35 35.01 -46.36
CA SER A 67 8.84 36.37 -46.11
C SER A 67 7.46 36.33 -45.43
N LEU A 68 7.07 37.44 -44.76
CA LEU A 68 5.73 37.64 -44.21
C LEU A 68 4.72 38.05 -45.29
N ARG A 69 3.50 37.48 -45.23
CA ARG A 69 2.25 38.19 -45.60
C ARG A 69 1.15 37.88 -44.58
N LEU A 70 0.46 38.94 -44.15
CA LEU A 70 -0.72 38.91 -43.27
C LEU A 70 -2.00 38.88 -44.11
N ALA A 71 -3.01 38.11 -43.69
CA ALA A 71 -4.45 38.42 -43.69
C ALA A 71 -5.32 37.14 -43.79
N GLY A 72 -6.44 37.09 -43.05
CA GLY A 72 -7.44 36.02 -43.11
C GLY A 72 -7.85 35.53 -41.72
N GLY A 73 -9.14 35.68 -41.36
CA GLY A 73 -9.60 35.51 -39.97
C GLY A 73 -10.54 34.32 -39.73
N GLY A 74 -10.38 33.69 -38.56
CA GLY A 74 -11.34 32.80 -37.88
C GLY A 74 -11.51 31.38 -38.46
N PRO A 75 -12.19 30.46 -37.73
CA PRO A 75 -12.51 30.46 -36.30
C PRO A 75 -11.68 29.43 -35.49
N LEU A 76 -11.84 29.43 -34.16
CA LEU A 76 -11.17 28.51 -33.22
C LEU A 76 -11.40 27.02 -33.55
N PRO A 77 -10.36 26.16 -33.63
CA PRO A 77 -10.54 24.72 -33.72
C PRO A 77 -10.94 24.11 -32.36
N ALA A 78 -11.82 23.11 -32.41
CA ALA A 78 -12.44 22.49 -31.25
C ALA A 78 -11.47 21.64 -30.41
N ARG A 79 -11.90 21.33 -29.17
CA ARG A 79 -11.22 20.42 -28.23
C ARG A 79 -10.76 19.12 -28.91
N PRO A 80 -9.55 18.61 -28.63
CA PRO A 80 -9.13 17.31 -29.15
C PRO A 80 -10.05 16.21 -28.62
N ARG A 81 -10.63 15.43 -29.54
CA ARG A 81 -11.36 14.20 -29.21
C ARG A 81 -10.41 13.21 -28.52
N ALA A 82 -10.96 12.39 -27.63
CA ALA A 82 -10.20 11.34 -26.95
C ALA A 82 -9.46 10.47 -27.97
N GLY A 83 -8.14 10.34 -27.80
CA GLY A 83 -7.30 9.56 -28.70
C GLY A 83 -7.73 8.11 -28.70
N GLY A 84 -8.21 7.63 -29.85
CA GLY A 84 -8.40 6.20 -30.08
C GLY A 84 -7.05 5.49 -29.95
N VAL A 85 -7.03 4.37 -29.23
CA VAL A 85 -5.86 3.51 -29.16
C VAL A 85 -5.62 2.93 -30.56
N CYS A 86 -4.57 3.38 -31.25
CA CYS A 86 -4.11 2.71 -32.47
C CYS A 86 -3.75 1.26 -32.13
N PRO A 87 -4.38 0.25 -32.75
CA PRO A 87 -3.94 -1.12 -32.59
C PRO A 87 -2.63 -1.29 -33.35
N VAL A 88 -1.51 -1.35 -32.62
CA VAL A 88 -0.25 -1.82 -33.17
C VAL A 88 -0.46 -3.27 -33.57
N ARG A 89 -0.50 -3.55 -34.88
CA ARG A 89 -0.58 -4.91 -35.42
C ARG A 89 0.69 -5.68 -35.04
N GLY A 90 0.66 -6.33 -33.89
CA GLY A 90 1.74 -7.19 -33.41
C GLY A 90 1.79 -8.50 -34.18
N ALA A 91 2.74 -8.64 -35.09
CA ALA A 91 3.02 -9.89 -35.79
C ALA A 91 3.65 -10.93 -34.82
N ALA A 92 2.83 -11.55 -33.97
CA ALA A 92 3.26 -12.57 -32.98
C ALA A 92 2.14 -13.61 -32.67
N GLY A 93 1.34 -13.98 -33.66
CA GLY A 93 0.10 -14.76 -33.50
C GLY A 93 0.23 -16.26 -33.20
N GLY A 94 1.39 -16.76 -32.74
CA GLY A 94 1.67 -18.20 -32.60
C GLY A 94 1.06 -18.86 -31.35
N VAL A 95 1.74 -18.72 -30.20
CA VAL A 95 1.45 -19.51 -28.99
C VAL A 95 0.23 -19.00 -28.22
N SER A 96 0.10 -17.67 -28.08
CA SER A 96 -0.99 -17.06 -27.30
C SER A 96 -2.36 -17.38 -27.92
N THR A 97 -2.50 -17.18 -29.23
CA THR A 97 -3.73 -17.46 -29.98
C THR A 97 -4.16 -18.92 -29.86
N THR A 98 -3.22 -19.85 -30.02
CA THR A 98 -3.49 -21.30 -29.90
C THR A 98 -3.92 -21.68 -28.47
N LEU A 99 -3.28 -21.10 -27.45
CA LEU A 99 -3.65 -21.29 -26.05
C LEU A 99 -5.06 -20.78 -25.76
N ILE A 100 -5.37 -19.56 -26.19
CA ILE A 100 -6.67 -18.92 -25.98
C ILE A 100 -7.79 -19.70 -26.69
N GLY A 101 -7.57 -20.10 -27.94
CA GLY A 101 -8.52 -20.94 -28.69
C GLY A 101 -8.81 -22.28 -28.00
N ARG A 102 -7.79 -22.96 -27.47
CA ARG A 102 -7.99 -24.20 -26.70
C ARG A 102 -8.73 -23.99 -25.38
N LEU A 103 -8.42 -22.91 -24.65
CA LEU A 103 -9.13 -22.57 -23.41
C LEU A 103 -10.59 -22.19 -23.66
N ALA A 104 -10.87 -21.49 -24.76
CA ALA A 104 -12.23 -21.19 -25.22
C ALA A 104 -13.02 -22.46 -25.57
N ALA A 105 -12.41 -23.40 -26.29
CA ALA A 105 -13.03 -24.68 -26.64
C ALA A 105 -13.32 -25.56 -25.40
N ASP A 106 -12.37 -25.66 -24.45
CA ASP A 106 -12.59 -26.36 -23.17
C ASP A 106 -13.70 -25.69 -22.34
N ALA A 107 -13.78 -24.35 -22.34
CA ALA A 107 -14.83 -23.62 -21.64
C ALA A 107 -16.22 -23.88 -22.24
N LEU A 108 -16.34 -23.86 -23.59
CA LEU A 108 -17.58 -24.18 -24.32
C LEU A 108 -18.03 -25.62 -24.09
N SER A 109 -17.10 -26.58 -24.21
CA SER A 109 -17.38 -28.00 -23.98
C SER A 109 -17.89 -28.28 -22.56
N ARG A 110 -17.31 -27.62 -21.54
CA ARG A 110 -17.75 -27.75 -20.13
C ARG A 110 -18.99 -26.96 -19.76
N ALA A 111 -19.47 -26.10 -20.65
CA ALA A 111 -20.70 -25.33 -20.49
C ALA A 111 -21.83 -25.92 -21.34
N GLU A 112 -21.64 -27.11 -21.93
CA GLU A 112 -22.63 -27.79 -22.77
C GLU A 112 -23.11 -26.92 -23.95
N GLY A 113 -22.26 -26.01 -24.41
CA GLY A 113 -22.56 -25.05 -25.49
C GLY A 113 -23.10 -23.69 -25.03
N ASP A 114 -23.43 -23.48 -23.75
CA ASP A 114 -23.79 -22.15 -23.22
C ASP A 114 -22.57 -21.21 -23.29
N ALA A 115 -22.59 -20.31 -24.28
CA ALA A 115 -21.54 -19.34 -24.51
C ALA A 115 -21.32 -18.38 -23.33
N GLU A 116 -22.38 -18.00 -22.62
CA GLU A 116 -22.33 -17.03 -21.52
C GLU A 116 -21.83 -17.70 -20.22
N ALA A 117 -22.20 -18.95 -19.93
CA ALA A 117 -21.54 -19.75 -18.89
C ALA A 117 -20.07 -20.07 -19.25
N ALA A 118 -19.78 -20.40 -20.51
CA ALA A 118 -18.41 -20.61 -20.99
C ALA A 118 -17.54 -19.36 -20.83
N ALA A 119 -18.05 -18.18 -21.20
CA ALA A 119 -17.35 -16.91 -21.04
C ALA A 119 -17.02 -16.62 -19.56
N ARG A 120 -17.99 -16.77 -18.65
CA ARG A 120 -17.75 -16.64 -17.20
C ARG A 120 -16.69 -17.62 -16.68
N ARG A 121 -16.74 -18.89 -17.13
CA ARG A 121 -15.73 -19.92 -16.80
C ARG A 121 -14.34 -19.55 -17.34
N LEU A 122 -14.25 -19.04 -18.57
CA LEU A 122 -12.99 -18.61 -19.19
C LEU A 122 -12.39 -17.41 -18.45
N VAL A 123 -13.19 -16.37 -18.17
CA VAL A 123 -12.78 -15.20 -17.37
C VAL A 123 -12.24 -15.62 -16.00
N ALA A 124 -12.95 -16.51 -15.28
CA ALA A 124 -12.50 -17.05 -14.00
C ALA A 124 -11.16 -17.80 -14.12
N THR A 125 -10.96 -18.55 -15.20
CA THR A 125 -9.74 -19.33 -15.47
C THR A 125 -8.54 -18.43 -15.79
N LEU A 126 -8.74 -17.39 -16.61
CA LEU A 126 -7.72 -16.39 -16.94
C LEU A 126 -7.33 -15.58 -15.71
N ARG A 127 -8.30 -15.07 -14.94
CA ARG A 127 -8.06 -14.32 -13.69
C ARG A 127 -7.34 -15.18 -12.64
N ALA A 128 -7.72 -16.45 -12.46
CA ALA A 128 -7.01 -17.38 -11.57
C ALA A 128 -5.56 -17.68 -12.00
N ASN A 129 -5.22 -17.42 -13.27
CA ASN A 129 -3.89 -17.56 -13.85
C ASN A 129 -3.21 -16.21 -14.14
N LYS A 130 -3.73 -15.10 -13.58
CA LYS A 130 -3.22 -13.72 -13.77
C LYS A 130 -3.04 -13.31 -15.24
N PHE A 131 -3.74 -13.96 -16.15
CA PHE A 131 -3.62 -13.73 -17.59
C PHE A 131 -4.45 -12.50 -17.99
N PRO A 132 -3.88 -11.50 -18.68
CA PRO A 132 -4.60 -10.27 -19.02
C PRO A 132 -5.67 -10.53 -20.09
N LEU A 133 -6.94 -10.22 -19.78
CA LEU A 133 -8.06 -10.38 -20.73
C LEU A 133 -7.86 -9.50 -21.98
N LEU A 134 -7.16 -8.37 -21.84
CA LEU A 134 -6.80 -7.49 -22.96
C LEU A 134 -5.97 -8.20 -24.03
N ALA A 135 -5.09 -9.13 -23.64
CA ALA A 135 -4.30 -9.94 -24.58
C ALA A 135 -5.13 -11.03 -25.29
N CYS A 136 -6.36 -11.28 -24.83
CA CYS A 136 -7.25 -12.28 -25.44
C CYS A 136 -8.20 -11.68 -26.48
N ARG A 137 -8.33 -10.35 -26.57
CA ARG A 137 -9.39 -9.69 -27.35
C ARG A 137 -9.46 -10.13 -28.81
N GLU A 138 -8.31 -10.24 -29.49
CA GLU A 138 -8.24 -10.57 -30.93
C GLU A 138 -8.24 -12.08 -31.19
N ALA A 139 -7.97 -12.91 -30.17
CA ALA A 139 -7.84 -14.36 -30.29
C ALA A 139 -9.09 -15.14 -29.81
N LEU A 140 -10.10 -14.44 -29.31
CA LEU A 140 -11.30 -15.08 -28.76
C LEU A 140 -12.35 -15.36 -29.85
N PRO A 141 -12.99 -16.55 -29.89
CA PRO A 141 -14.05 -16.84 -30.84
C PRO A 141 -15.23 -15.85 -30.73
N PRO A 142 -15.84 -15.41 -31.86
CA PRO A 142 -16.92 -14.42 -31.85
C PRO A 142 -18.09 -14.77 -30.92
N ALA A 143 -18.45 -16.05 -30.84
CA ALA A 143 -19.53 -16.54 -29.98
C ALA A 143 -19.28 -16.27 -28.48
N LEU A 144 -18.03 -16.27 -28.02
CA LEU A 144 -17.67 -15.88 -26.65
C LEU A 144 -17.43 -14.38 -26.53
N ALA A 145 -16.83 -13.76 -27.56
CA ALA A 145 -16.53 -12.33 -27.55
C ALA A 145 -17.80 -11.46 -27.48
N ALA A 146 -18.92 -11.90 -28.04
CA ALA A 146 -20.20 -11.19 -28.00
C ALA A 146 -20.97 -11.31 -26.66
N THR A 147 -20.51 -12.15 -25.73
CA THR A 147 -21.23 -12.42 -24.46
C THR A 147 -21.15 -11.25 -23.49
N GLU A 148 -22.20 -11.06 -22.68
CA GLU A 148 -22.24 -9.99 -21.69
C GLU A 148 -21.19 -10.21 -20.59
N GLY A 149 -21.03 -11.47 -20.16
CA GLY A 149 -20.03 -11.88 -19.17
C GLY A 149 -18.60 -11.58 -19.61
N TRP A 150 -18.27 -11.78 -20.90
CA TRP A 150 -16.96 -11.40 -21.43
C TRP A 150 -16.79 -9.88 -21.52
N GLN A 151 -17.75 -9.18 -22.14
CA GLN A 151 -17.66 -7.73 -22.37
C GLN A 151 -17.56 -6.95 -21.06
N ARG A 152 -18.36 -7.32 -20.04
CA ARG A 152 -18.28 -6.72 -18.71
C ARG A 152 -16.91 -6.92 -18.07
N ALA A 153 -16.35 -8.13 -18.13
CA ALA A 153 -15.03 -8.43 -17.59
C ALA A 153 -13.90 -7.72 -18.35
N LEU A 154 -14.03 -7.54 -19.67
CA LEU A 154 -13.08 -6.80 -20.49
C LEU A 154 -13.06 -5.31 -20.12
N VAL A 155 -14.23 -4.69 -19.92
CA VAL A 155 -14.35 -3.28 -19.46
C VAL A 155 -13.72 -3.10 -18.07
N GLU A 156 -13.96 -4.02 -17.12
CA GLU A 156 -13.30 -4.01 -15.81
C GLU A 156 -11.77 -4.02 -15.92
N ASP A 157 -11.23 -4.88 -16.80
CA ASP A 157 -9.80 -5.02 -17.06
C ASP A 157 -9.22 -3.77 -17.75
N GLU A 158 -9.91 -3.19 -18.73
CA GLU A 158 -9.52 -1.92 -19.40
C GLU A 158 -9.45 -0.75 -18.43
N GLU A 159 -10.46 -0.59 -17.57
CA GLU A 159 -10.43 0.44 -16.54
C GLU A 159 -9.32 0.18 -15.50
N SER A 160 -9.08 -1.09 -15.13
CA SER A 160 -8.00 -1.46 -14.21
C SER A 160 -6.64 -1.10 -14.80
N PHE A 161 -6.37 -1.49 -16.04
CA PHE A 161 -5.17 -1.13 -16.80
C PHE A 161 -5.00 0.39 -16.85
N ARG A 162 -6.02 1.13 -17.29
CA ARG A 162 -5.96 2.60 -17.44
C ARG A 162 -5.64 3.29 -16.11
N ARG A 163 -6.40 2.99 -15.05
CA ARG A 163 -6.20 3.57 -13.70
C ARG A 163 -4.82 3.29 -13.14
N GLN A 164 -4.32 2.06 -13.25
CA GLN A 164 -3.02 1.68 -12.73
C GLN A 164 -1.88 2.30 -13.54
N ARG A 165 -2.02 2.34 -14.87
CA ARG A 165 -1.01 2.94 -15.78
C ARG A 165 -0.93 4.45 -15.61
N ASP A 166 -2.06 5.15 -15.54
CA ASP A 166 -2.11 6.61 -15.31
C ASP A 166 -1.46 7.01 -13.98
N GLU A 167 -1.59 6.16 -12.95
CA GLU A 167 -0.95 6.35 -11.66
C GLU A 167 0.56 6.04 -11.72
N TYR A 168 0.97 4.97 -12.41
CA TYR A 168 2.38 4.65 -12.67
C TYR A 168 3.10 5.79 -13.42
N LEU A 169 2.48 6.38 -14.45
CA LEU A 169 3.07 7.47 -15.23
C LEU A 169 3.45 8.67 -14.35
N ARG A 170 2.58 9.04 -13.39
CA ARG A 170 2.86 10.12 -12.42
C ARG A 170 4.08 9.82 -11.56
N VAL A 171 4.21 8.57 -11.09
CA VAL A 171 5.36 8.14 -10.27
C VAL A 171 6.63 8.14 -11.09
N ARG A 172 6.58 7.56 -12.30
CA ARG A 172 7.68 7.57 -13.28
C ARG A 172 8.15 9.00 -13.57
N GLU A 173 7.24 9.95 -13.76
CA GLU A 173 7.57 11.36 -14.02
C GLU A 173 8.16 12.09 -12.80
N ALA A 174 7.71 11.76 -11.58
CA ALA A 174 8.32 12.28 -10.36
C ALA A 174 9.74 11.72 -10.16
N TRP A 175 9.94 10.41 -10.39
CA TRP A 175 11.25 9.76 -10.35
C TRP A 175 12.19 10.26 -11.44
N ALA A 176 11.72 10.43 -12.68
CA ALA A 176 12.51 10.97 -13.78
C ALA A 176 12.99 12.40 -13.48
N ARG A 177 12.12 13.27 -12.93
CA ARG A 177 12.52 14.62 -12.46
C ARG A 177 13.51 14.57 -11.30
N ALA A 178 13.49 13.52 -10.48
CA ALA A 178 14.47 13.28 -9.43
C ALA A 178 15.72 12.49 -9.92
N GLY A 179 15.91 12.30 -11.23
CA GLY A 179 17.04 11.55 -11.80
C GLY A 179 17.08 10.08 -11.35
N ILE A 180 15.92 9.42 -11.28
CA ILE A 180 15.76 8.02 -10.86
C ILE A 180 15.16 7.23 -12.02
N SER A 181 15.88 6.21 -12.50
CA SER A 181 15.35 5.22 -13.42
C SER A 181 14.55 4.14 -12.67
N CYS A 182 13.58 3.52 -13.35
CA CYS A 182 12.82 2.39 -12.82
C CYS A 182 12.59 1.33 -13.89
N LEU A 183 12.50 0.07 -13.47
CA LEU A 183 12.36 -1.10 -14.34
C LEU A 183 11.23 -2.00 -13.82
N ALA A 184 10.21 -2.27 -14.64
CA ALA A 184 9.12 -3.20 -14.31
C ALA A 184 9.58 -4.65 -14.50
N PHE A 185 10.48 -5.12 -13.62
CA PHE A 185 11.29 -6.32 -13.87
C PHE A 185 10.50 -7.63 -14.00
N LYS A 186 9.25 -7.69 -13.55
CA LYS A 186 8.35 -8.84 -13.75
C LYS A 186 7.53 -8.80 -15.05
N SER A 187 7.59 -7.71 -15.82
CA SER A 187 7.05 -7.69 -17.17
C SER A 187 8.01 -8.37 -18.15
N ALA A 188 7.47 -8.93 -19.23
CA ALA A 188 8.24 -9.56 -20.29
C ALA A 188 8.28 -8.74 -21.60
N GLY A 189 7.64 -7.56 -21.65
CA GLY A 189 7.45 -6.86 -22.93
C GLY A 189 6.38 -7.50 -23.84
N THR A 190 5.53 -8.38 -23.29
CA THR A 190 4.43 -9.07 -23.98
C THR A 190 3.13 -8.29 -23.79
N PHE A 191 2.40 -7.99 -24.88
CA PHE A 191 1.18 -7.17 -24.82
C PHE A 191 0.11 -7.75 -23.88
N PRO A 192 -0.55 -6.91 -23.03
CA PRO A 192 -0.11 -5.57 -22.65
C PRO A 192 1.12 -5.65 -21.72
N SER A 193 2.19 -4.93 -22.04
CA SER A 193 3.43 -5.01 -21.27
C SER A 193 3.32 -4.45 -19.86
N PHE A 194 2.40 -3.51 -19.62
CA PHE A 194 2.15 -2.98 -18.28
C PHE A 194 1.40 -4.03 -17.43
N PRO A 195 1.99 -4.55 -16.33
CA PRO A 195 1.54 -5.78 -15.67
C PRO A 195 0.37 -5.54 -14.67
N TYR A 196 -0.75 -5.03 -15.17
CA TYR A 196 -1.92 -4.62 -14.38
C TYR A 196 -2.68 -5.76 -13.68
N THR A 197 -2.40 -7.03 -14.02
CA THR A 197 -3.00 -8.23 -13.39
C THR A 197 -2.34 -8.66 -12.09
N GLY A 198 -1.28 -7.96 -11.67
CA GLY A 198 -0.62 -8.16 -10.37
C GLY A 198 -1.34 -7.48 -9.21
N ASP A 199 -1.21 -8.03 -8.00
CA ASP A 199 -1.76 -7.43 -6.78
C ASP A 199 -0.99 -6.15 -6.35
N ASN A 200 0.26 -6.04 -6.80
CA ASN A 200 1.16 -4.90 -6.64
C ASN A 200 2.01 -4.77 -7.92
N LEU A 201 2.40 -3.55 -8.27
CA LEU A 201 3.36 -3.26 -9.34
C LEU A 201 4.79 -3.35 -8.80
N ASP A 202 5.54 -4.38 -9.21
CA ASP A 202 6.93 -4.59 -8.80
C ASP A 202 7.90 -3.79 -9.68
N LEU A 203 8.51 -2.73 -9.14
CA LEU A 203 9.50 -1.89 -9.82
C LEU A 203 10.87 -2.00 -9.14
N LEU A 204 11.90 -2.27 -9.92
CA LEU A 204 13.30 -2.17 -9.54
C LEU A 204 13.77 -0.73 -9.74
N VAL A 205 14.52 -0.19 -8.78
CA VAL A 205 15.23 1.09 -8.87
C VAL A 205 16.72 0.88 -8.52
N PRO A 206 17.64 1.74 -8.99
CA PRO A 206 19.05 1.63 -8.60
C PRO A 206 19.24 1.68 -7.08
N ARG A 207 20.22 0.95 -6.55
CA ARG A 207 20.37 0.69 -5.10
C ARG A 207 20.56 1.98 -4.31
N GLU A 208 21.44 2.82 -4.81
CA GLU A 208 21.79 4.15 -4.33
C GLU A 208 20.64 5.16 -4.47
N ALA A 209 19.78 4.98 -5.48
CA ALA A 209 18.60 5.80 -5.69
C ALA A 209 17.41 5.39 -4.79
N CYS A 210 17.39 4.17 -4.25
CA CYS A 210 16.24 3.61 -3.52
C CYS A 210 15.74 4.49 -2.34
N PRO A 211 16.57 5.08 -1.46
CA PRO A 211 16.08 5.98 -0.41
C PRO A 211 15.42 7.25 -0.96
N ARG A 212 15.92 7.79 -2.09
CA ARG A 212 15.35 8.95 -2.78
C ARG A 212 14.03 8.59 -3.48
N ALA A 213 13.96 7.41 -4.11
CA ALA A 213 12.75 6.91 -4.76
C ALA A 213 11.58 6.75 -3.77
N ARG A 214 11.88 6.24 -2.56
CA ARG A 214 10.91 6.12 -1.46
C ARG A 214 10.44 7.48 -0.93
N ALA A 215 11.37 8.41 -0.69
CA ALA A 215 11.01 9.77 -0.26
C ALA A 215 10.06 10.47 -1.25
N VAL A 216 10.33 10.36 -2.56
CA VAL A 216 9.44 10.90 -3.62
C VAL A 216 8.03 10.27 -3.55
N LEU A 217 7.91 8.97 -3.31
CA LEU A 217 6.59 8.34 -3.13
C LEU A 217 5.83 8.88 -1.90
N GLU A 218 6.54 9.11 -0.79
CA GLU A 218 5.95 9.73 0.41
C GLU A 218 5.58 11.20 0.18
N GLU A 219 6.31 11.95 -0.64
CA GLU A 219 5.90 13.30 -1.07
C GLU A 219 4.63 13.23 -1.94
N MET A 220 4.51 12.23 -2.80
CA MET A 220 3.34 11.98 -3.67
C MET A 220 2.07 11.43 -2.96
N GLY A 221 2.08 11.29 -1.64
CA GLY A 221 0.91 10.81 -0.90
C GLY A 221 0.81 9.29 -0.73
N TYR A 222 1.83 8.50 -1.10
CA TYR A 222 1.86 7.06 -0.78
C TYR A 222 2.14 6.83 0.71
N VAL A 223 1.70 5.69 1.23
CA VAL A 223 2.07 5.20 2.56
C VAL A 223 3.03 4.04 2.38
N TRP A 224 4.20 4.11 3.01
CA TRP A 224 5.11 2.97 3.17
C TRP A 224 4.52 2.00 4.21
N LEU A 225 4.18 0.78 3.79
CA LEU A 225 3.63 -0.29 4.62
C LEU A 225 4.74 -1.08 5.30
N ARG A 226 5.46 -0.42 6.21
CA ARG A 226 6.57 -0.97 7.00
C ARG A 226 6.24 -2.31 7.68
N ASN A 227 4.98 -2.55 8.03
CA ASN A 227 4.52 -3.83 8.59
C ASN A 227 4.60 -5.05 7.65
N ILE A 228 4.90 -4.85 6.36
CA ILE A 228 5.01 -5.88 5.32
C ILE A 228 6.37 -5.75 4.60
N ASP A 229 7.34 -5.05 5.19
CA ASP A 229 8.67 -4.92 4.59
C ASP A 229 9.38 -6.28 4.47
N GLU A 230 10.11 -6.43 3.38
CA GLU A 230 11.03 -7.53 3.11
C GLU A 230 12.46 -6.98 2.94
N PRO A 231 13.51 -7.82 3.02
CA PRO A 231 14.88 -7.38 2.78
C PRO A 231 15.02 -6.72 1.39
N ARG A 232 15.34 -5.41 1.39
CA ARG A 232 15.51 -4.52 0.22
C ARG A 232 14.30 -4.45 -0.74
N LYS A 233 13.10 -4.75 -0.26
CA LYS A 233 11.81 -4.68 -0.97
C LYS A 233 10.78 -4.00 -0.07
N PHE A 234 10.25 -2.87 -0.54
CA PHE A 234 9.45 -1.96 0.26
C PHE A 234 8.07 -1.76 -0.37
N LEU A 235 6.99 -2.01 0.37
CA LEU A 235 5.62 -1.89 -0.14
C LEU A 235 5.07 -0.48 0.10
N PHE A 236 4.71 0.21 -0.99
CA PHE A 236 4.04 1.50 -0.97
C PHE A 236 2.60 1.35 -1.46
N ARG A 237 1.65 2.05 -0.84
CA ARG A 237 0.25 2.06 -1.28
C ARG A 237 -0.35 3.46 -1.16
N ARG A 238 -0.97 3.95 -2.24
CA ARG A 238 -1.76 5.19 -2.19
C ARG A 238 -3.23 4.88 -2.03
N PHE A 239 -3.92 5.66 -1.21
CA PHE A 239 -5.35 5.52 -0.95
C PHE A 239 -6.14 6.72 -1.48
N ARG A 240 -7.39 6.48 -1.90
CA ARG A 240 -8.38 7.52 -2.21
C ARG A 240 -9.77 7.10 -1.74
N GLY A 241 -10.38 7.88 -0.85
CA GLY A 241 -11.62 7.53 -0.17
C GLY A 241 -11.56 6.19 0.58
N GLY A 242 -10.38 5.83 1.11
CA GLY A 242 -10.11 4.54 1.76
C GLY A 242 -9.97 3.33 0.82
N ARG A 243 -10.05 3.51 -0.50
CA ARG A 243 -9.74 2.47 -1.50
C ARG A 243 -8.28 2.58 -1.94
N SER A 244 -7.61 1.44 -2.17
CA SER A 244 -6.28 1.42 -2.78
C SER A 244 -6.35 1.91 -4.23
N VAL A 245 -5.49 2.85 -4.62
CA VAL A 245 -5.36 3.34 -6.01
C VAL A 245 -4.36 2.48 -6.77
N LEU A 246 -3.12 2.44 -6.27
CA LEU A 246 -2.04 1.59 -6.75
C LEU A 246 -1.20 1.15 -5.55
N ALA A 247 -0.74 -0.09 -5.61
CA ALA A 247 0.23 -0.65 -4.68
C ALA A 247 1.49 -0.99 -5.46
N MET A 248 2.65 -0.60 -4.93
CA MET A 248 3.93 -0.66 -5.62
C MET A 248 4.97 -1.26 -4.68
N HIS A 249 5.66 -2.31 -5.11
CA HIS A 249 6.91 -2.68 -4.47
C HIS A 249 8.05 -1.91 -5.11
N VAL A 250 8.78 -1.14 -4.30
CA VAL A 250 10.07 -0.58 -4.67
C VAL A 250 11.14 -1.59 -4.26
N HIS A 251 11.85 -2.13 -5.23
CA HIS A 251 12.93 -3.09 -5.05
C HIS A 251 14.27 -2.41 -5.29
N ALA A 252 15.26 -2.64 -4.42
CA ALA A 252 16.65 -2.28 -4.69
C ALA A 252 17.47 -3.44 -5.27
N TRP A 253 16.90 -4.64 -5.35
CA TRP A 253 17.50 -5.83 -5.96
C TRP A 253 16.40 -6.75 -6.50
N VAL A 254 16.72 -7.71 -7.37
CA VAL A 254 15.75 -8.75 -7.74
C VAL A 254 15.97 -9.97 -6.83
N GLY A 255 15.08 -10.18 -5.87
CA GLY A 255 15.19 -11.27 -4.91
C GLY A 255 13.96 -11.49 -4.03
N TRP A 256 13.99 -12.61 -3.31
CA TRP A 256 12.99 -13.02 -2.31
C TRP A 256 13.77 -13.50 -1.09
N ASP A 257 13.91 -12.64 -0.07
CA ASP A 257 14.90 -12.68 1.03
C ASP A 257 16.39 -12.66 0.60
N VAL A 258 16.70 -13.33 -0.51
CA VAL A 258 18.01 -13.37 -1.15
C VAL A 258 17.91 -13.06 -2.64
N GLU A 259 19.00 -12.55 -3.19
CA GLU A 259 19.11 -12.01 -4.54
C GLU A 259 19.28 -13.10 -5.61
N PHE A 260 18.55 -13.03 -6.72
CA PHE A 260 18.57 -14.01 -7.81
C PHE A 260 19.25 -13.51 -9.09
N MET A 261 19.32 -12.19 -9.30
CA MET A 261 19.89 -11.54 -10.49
C MET A 261 21.09 -10.66 -10.13
N ASP A 262 21.81 -10.19 -11.14
CA ASP A 262 22.84 -9.14 -11.00
C ASP A 262 22.30 -7.79 -11.50
N ASP A 263 23.01 -6.71 -11.19
CA ASP A 263 22.71 -5.38 -11.73
C ASP A 263 22.91 -5.30 -13.27
N THR A 264 23.42 -6.37 -13.91
CA THR A 264 23.47 -6.54 -15.38
C THR A 264 22.10 -6.43 -16.04
N ILE A 265 21.01 -6.68 -15.31
CA ILE A 265 19.64 -6.49 -15.79
C ILE A 265 19.38 -5.07 -16.32
N TRP A 266 20.09 -4.06 -15.80
CA TRP A 266 20.00 -2.67 -16.27
C TRP A 266 20.67 -2.46 -17.64
N GLN A 267 21.69 -3.25 -17.98
CA GLN A 267 22.43 -3.15 -19.24
C GLN A 267 21.61 -3.69 -20.43
N ARG A 268 20.72 -4.66 -20.16
CA ARG A 268 19.80 -5.27 -21.14
C ARG A 268 18.37 -4.69 -21.08
N ALA A 269 18.13 -3.69 -20.24
CA ALA A 269 16.83 -3.06 -20.10
C ALA A 269 16.44 -2.27 -21.37
N ARG A 270 15.17 -2.33 -21.77
CA ARG A 270 14.62 -1.66 -22.95
C ARG A 270 13.24 -1.06 -22.69
N ALA A 271 12.78 -0.15 -23.54
CA ALA A 271 11.38 0.26 -23.55
C ALA A 271 10.48 -0.92 -23.98
N ALA A 272 9.24 -0.96 -23.50
CA ALA A 272 8.27 -1.97 -23.91
C ALA A 272 7.73 -1.69 -25.33
N PRO A 273 7.48 -2.72 -26.17
CA PRO A 273 7.08 -2.52 -27.56
C PRO A 273 5.76 -1.75 -27.74
N ASP A 274 4.81 -1.95 -26.84
CA ASP A 274 3.48 -1.32 -26.80
C ASP A 274 3.39 -0.13 -25.82
N ASP A 275 4.45 0.14 -25.05
CA ASP A 275 4.46 1.22 -24.06
C ASP A 275 5.86 1.83 -23.87
N ALA A 276 6.18 2.86 -24.67
CA ALA A 276 7.44 3.59 -24.58
C ALA A 276 7.68 4.27 -23.21
N ALA A 277 6.66 4.38 -22.35
CA ALA A 277 6.82 4.90 -21.00
C ALA A 277 7.26 3.84 -19.98
N LEU A 278 7.24 2.55 -20.35
CA LEU A 278 7.53 1.42 -19.47
C LEU A 278 8.87 0.77 -19.83
N THR A 279 9.83 0.80 -18.91
CA THR A 279 11.08 0.05 -19.07
C THR A 279 10.91 -1.37 -18.55
N VAL A 280 11.38 -2.35 -19.34
CA VAL A 280 11.26 -3.80 -19.10
C VAL A 280 12.60 -4.51 -19.35
N PRO A 281 12.88 -5.67 -18.72
CA PRO A 281 14.18 -6.36 -18.86
C PRO A 281 14.40 -6.93 -20.26
N GLY A 282 15.65 -7.25 -20.61
CA GLY A 282 15.95 -7.99 -21.84
C GLY A 282 15.34 -9.40 -21.86
N PRO A 283 15.19 -10.05 -23.03
CA PRO A 283 14.59 -11.37 -23.17
C PRO A 283 15.16 -12.43 -22.22
N GLU A 284 16.48 -12.46 -22.03
CA GLU A 284 17.17 -13.37 -21.10
C GLU A 284 16.72 -13.15 -19.64
N ASP A 285 16.75 -11.90 -19.20
CA ASP A 285 16.37 -11.53 -17.83
C ASP A 285 14.87 -11.73 -17.59
N CYS A 286 14.03 -11.56 -18.61
CA CYS A 286 12.61 -11.89 -18.54
C CYS A 286 12.37 -13.37 -18.24
N ILE A 287 13.10 -14.27 -18.89
CA ILE A 287 13.03 -15.72 -18.64
C ILE A 287 13.48 -16.01 -17.20
N LEU A 288 14.65 -15.50 -16.81
CA LEU A 288 15.23 -15.71 -15.48
C LEU A 288 14.29 -15.24 -14.37
N VAL A 289 13.77 -14.02 -14.44
CA VAL A 289 12.86 -13.46 -13.43
C VAL A 289 11.57 -14.26 -13.33
N ASN A 290 10.91 -14.56 -14.46
CA ASN A 290 9.59 -15.20 -14.41
C ASN A 290 9.67 -16.68 -14.00
N VAL A 291 10.72 -17.41 -14.42
CA VAL A 291 10.99 -18.77 -13.92
C VAL A 291 11.27 -18.75 -12.42
N ALA A 292 12.12 -17.85 -11.93
CA ALA A 292 12.43 -17.76 -10.50
C ALA A 292 11.19 -17.36 -9.67
N HIS A 293 10.38 -16.41 -10.16
CA HIS A 293 9.14 -15.97 -9.52
C HIS A 293 8.11 -17.11 -9.43
N ALA A 294 7.89 -17.87 -10.51
CA ALA A 294 6.97 -19.00 -10.50
C ALA A 294 7.42 -20.11 -9.53
N LEU A 295 8.72 -20.45 -9.54
CA LEU A 295 9.27 -21.59 -8.81
C LEU A 295 9.50 -21.31 -7.32
N TYR A 296 10.14 -20.19 -6.98
CA TYR A 296 10.57 -19.85 -5.63
C TYR A 296 9.54 -19.00 -4.87
N GLU A 297 8.82 -18.10 -5.54
CA GLU A 297 7.86 -17.19 -4.90
C GLU A 297 6.42 -17.72 -4.94
N ASN A 298 5.91 -18.08 -6.11
CA ASN A 298 4.53 -18.56 -6.25
C ASN A 298 4.37 -20.06 -5.93
N LYS A 299 5.44 -20.86 -6.08
CA LYS A 299 5.45 -22.33 -5.96
C LYS A 299 4.48 -22.98 -6.97
N ARG A 300 4.22 -22.29 -8.09
CA ARG A 300 3.33 -22.68 -9.20
C ARG A 300 3.60 -21.79 -10.42
N PHE A 301 3.44 -22.34 -11.61
CA PHE A 301 3.47 -21.59 -12.87
C PHE A 301 2.05 -21.25 -13.29
N THR A 302 1.73 -19.98 -13.49
CA THR A 302 0.46 -19.55 -14.08
C THR A 302 0.51 -19.58 -15.61
N LEU A 303 -0.64 -19.50 -16.28
CA LEU A 303 -0.67 -19.30 -17.75
C LEU A 303 0.10 -18.04 -18.17
N TYR A 304 0.09 -16.98 -17.35
CA TYR A 304 0.81 -15.75 -17.68
C TYR A 304 2.33 -15.90 -17.47
N ASP A 305 2.78 -16.61 -16.43
CA ASP A 305 4.20 -16.95 -16.28
C ASP A 305 4.69 -17.80 -17.48
N LEU A 306 3.88 -18.76 -17.93
CA LEU A 306 4.19 -19.55 -19.14
C LEU A 306 4.29 -18.67 -20.39
N HIS A 307 3.28 -17.83 -20.64
CA HIS A 307 3.23 -16.95 -21.81
C HIS A 307 4.47 -16.04 -21.91
N LYS A 308 4.88 -15.44 -20.78
CA LYS A 308 6.08 -14.61 -20.69
C LYS A 308 7.38 -15.34 -21.02
N VAL A 309 7.48 -16.63 -20.67
CA VAL A 309 8.66 -17.46 -21.00
C VAL A 309 8.61 -17.89 -22.46
N THR A 310 7.44 -18.37 -22.94
CA THR A 310 7.26 -18.83 -24.32
C THR A 310 7.47 -17.75 -25.37
N ALA A 311 7.22 -16.48 -25.02
CA ALA A 311 7.40 -15.35 -25.91
C ALA A 311 8.87 -15.08 -26.30
N HIS A 312 9.84 -15.56 -25.51
CA HIS A 312 11.26 -15.25 -25.71
C HIS A 312 12.14 -16.46 -26.00
N TRP A 313 11.84 -17.63 -25.41
CA TRP A 313 12.79 -18.76 -25.41
C TRP A 313 13.02 -19.46 -26.75
N ALA A 314 12.27 -19.07 -27.79
CA ALA A 314 12.37 -19.57 -29.15
C ALA A 314 13.15 -18.61 -30.07
N ASP A 315 13.53 -17.43 -29.57
CA ASP A 315 14.39 -16.48 -30.27
C ASP A 315 15.80 -17.09 -30.48
N PRO A 316 16.26 -17.24 -31.74
CA PRO A 316 17.61 -17.73 -32.03
C PRO A 316 18.74 -16.84 -31.47
N GLY A 317 18.47 -15.54 -31.26
CA GLY A 317 19.43 -14.57 -30.73
C GLY A 317 19.63 -14.63 -29.22
N LEU A 318 18.89 -15.48 -28.48
CA LEU A 318 18.90 -15.48 -27.02
C LEU A 318 20.19 -16.06 -26.43
N ASP A 319 20.85 -15.28 -25.56
CA ASP A 319 22.11 -15.63 -24.91
C ASP A 319 21.90 -16.61 -23.74
N TRP A 320 21.78 -17.89 -24.09
CA TRP A 320 21.60 -18.98 -23.14
C TRP A 320 22.80 -19.19 -22.20
N ASP A 321 24.01 -18.79 -22.59
CA ASP A 321 25.20 -18.95 -21.75
C ASP A 321 25.29 -17.83 -20.69
N TYR A 322 24.81 -16.62 -20.98
CA TYR A 322 24.47 -15.62 -19.95
C TYR A 322 23.38 -16.13 -19.02
N VAL A 323 22.27 -16.67 -19.54
CA VAL A 323 21.13 -17.16 -18.74
C VAL A 323 21.56 -18.26 -17.77
N GLU A 324 22.15 -19.34 -18.28
CA GLU A 324 22.63 -20.45 -17.45
C GLU A 324 23.80 -20.01 -16.54
N GLY A 325 24.70 -19.16 -17.05
CA GLY A 325 25.85 -18.63 -16.31
C GLY A 325 25.47 -17.77 -15.11
N LEU A 326 24.47 -16.88 -15.24
CA LEU A 326 23.97 -16.07 -14.12
C LEU A 326 23.35 -16.97 -13.04
N ALA A 327 22.50 -17.92 -13.44
CA ALA A 327 21.88 -18.84 -12.51
C ALA A 327 22.90 -19.75 -11.80
N ARG A 328 24.00 -20.14 -12.46
CA ARG A 328 25.14 -20.82 -11.83
C ARG A 328 25.83 -19.93 -10.80
N ARG A 329 26.22 -18.70 -11.17
CA ARG A 329 26.89 -17.74 -10.26
C ARG A 329 26.04 -17.42 -9.02
N ARG A 330 24.71 -17.39 -9.16
CA ARG A 330 23.74 -17.15 -8.07
C ARG A 330 23.22 -18.43 -7.40
N GLY A 331 23.77 -19.60 -7.73
CA GLY A 331 23.52 -20.86 -7.02
C GLY A 331 22.16 -21.54 -7.29
N TRP A 332 21.42 -21.14 -8.33
CA TRP A 332 20.05 -21.63 -8.60
C TRP A 332 19.86 -22.28 -9.99
N HIS A 333 20.95 -22.64 -10.66
CA HIS A 333 20.93 -23.31 -11.96
C HIS A 333 20.09 -24.60 -11.99
N ASP A 334 20.03 -25.37 -10.91
CA ASP A 334 19.16 -26.56 -10.80
C ASP A 334 17.67 -26.18 -10.86
N GLY A 335 17.27 -25.11 -10.19
CA GLY A 335 15.93 -24.52 -10.28
C GLY A 335 15.62 -23.92 -11.65
N LEU A 336 16.58 -23.24 -12.30
CA LEU A 336 16.40 -22.71 -13.66
C LEU A 336 16.06 -23.83 -14.64
N LEU A 337 16.89 -24.87 -14.71
CA LEU A 337 16.70 -25.98 -15.65
C LEU A 337 15.38 -26.72 -15.38
N LEU A 338 15.05 -26.98 -14.12
CA LEU A 338 13.77 -27.57 -13.73
C LEU A 338 12.58 -26.70 -14.16
N GLY A 339 12.68 -25.38 -13.98
CA GLY A 339 11.63 -24.44 -14.32
C GLY A 339 11.37 -24.34 -15.82
N LEU A 340 12.43 -24.28 -16.64
CA LEU A 340 12.34 -24.31 -18.10
C LEU A 340 11.68 -25.61 -18.59
N LEU A 341 12.11 -26.75 -18.06
CA LEU A 341 11.51 -28.06 -18.36
C LEU A 341 10.05 -28.15 -17.90
N ALA A 342 9.70 -27.55 -16.75
CA ALA A 342 8.32 -27.47 -16.27
C ALA A 342 7.43 -26.60 -17.18
N CYS A 343 7.94 -25.47 -17.69
CA CYS A 343 7.27 -24.67 -18.71
C CYS A 343 7.04 -25.49 -19.99
N ALA A 344 8.05 -26.20 -20.50
CA ALA A 344 7.93 -26.98 -21.74
C ALA A 344 6.95 -28.14 -21.60
N LEU A 345 6.93 -28.80 -20.43
CA LEU A 345 5.92 -29.79 -20.07
C LEU A 345 4.52 -29.20 -20.00
N MET A 346 4.36 -28.04 -19.35
CA MET A 346 3.07 -27.37 -19.18
C MET A 346 2.50 -26.93 -20.54
N GLU A 347 3.32 -26.35 -21.40
CA GLU A 347 2.95 -26.02 -22.78
C GLU A 347 2.52 -27.26 -23.55
N ARG A 348 3.32 -28.35 -23.54
CA ARG A 348 2.96 -29.61 -24.20
C ARG A 348 1.66 -30.22 -23.66
N LEU A 349 1.40 -30.14 -22.36
CA LEU A 349 0.15 -30.64 -21.77
C LEU A 349 -1.08 -29.81 -22.14
N LEU A 350 -0.91 -28.53 -22.45
CA LEU A 350 -1.99 -27.62 -22.86
C LEU A 350 -2.19 -27.65 -24.40
N LEU A 351 -1.11 -27.59 -25.16
CA LEU A 351 -1.08 -27.36 -26.61
C LEU A 351 -0.76 -28.62 -27.44
N GLY A 352 -0.40 -29.74 -26.81
CA GLY A 352 0.02 -30.98 -27.48
C GLY A 352 1.49 -30.99 -27.92
N ALA A 353 2.07 -29.82 -28.19
CA ALA A 353 3.47 -29.60 -28.54
C ALA A 353 4.09 -28.50 -27.66
N SER A 354 5.42 -28.35 -27.71
CA SER A 354 6.13 -27.23 -27.07
C SER A 354 6.95 -26.46 -28.11
N THR A 355 7.03 -25.15 -27.94
CA THR A 355 7.85 -24.24 -28.74
C THR A 355 9.29 -24.12 -28.26
N ALA A 356 9.62 -24.69 -27.10
CA ALA A 356 11.00 -24.76 -26.63
C ALA A 356 11.89 -25.50 -27.65
N PRO A 357 13.03 -24.94 -28.09
CA PRO A 357 13.88 -25.58 -29.09
C PRO A 357 14.29 -27.00 -28.66
N PRO A 358 14.11 -28.04 -29.50
CA PRO A 358 14.36 -29.43 -29.11
C PRO A 358 15.80 -29.69 -28.61
N ALA A 359 16.79 -29.07 -29.25
CA ALA A 359 18.19 -29.16 -28.83
C ALA A 359 18.44 -28.53 -27.45
N ARG A 360 17.84 -27.35 -27.18
CA ARG A 360 17.93 -26.70 -25.86
C ARG A 360 17.21 -27.52 -24.79
N THR A 361 16.04 -28.08 -25.11
CA THR A 361 15.29 -28.97 -24.20
C THR A 361 16.10 -30.22 -23.81
N ARG A 362 16.84 -30.82 -24.75
CA ARG A 362 17.79 -31.92 -24.46
C ARG A 362 18.92 -31.46 -23.54
N ARG A 363 19.61 -30.35 -23.86
CA ARG A 363 20.68 -29.75 -23.03
C ARG A 363 20.20 -29.45 -21.60
N TRP A 364 19.00 -28.88 -21.42
CA TRP A 364 18.44 -28.65 -20.08
C TRP A 364 18.15 -29.96 -19.35
N ARG A 365 17.62 -30.97 -20.06
CA ARG A 365 17.32 -32.28 -19.48
C ARG A 365 18.59 -33.01 -19.03
N GLU A 366 19.65 -32.92 -19.81
CA GLU A 366 20.99 -33.46 -19.51
C GLU A 366 21.63 -32.71 -18.35
N GLY A 367 21.67 -31.37 -18.40
CA GLY A 367 22.18 -30.53 -17.31
C GLY A 367 21.44 -30.74 -15.98
N LEU A 368 20.15 -31.07 -16.00
CA LEU A 368 19.41 -31.40 -14.78
C LEU A 368 19.85 -32.73 -14.14
N ARG A 369 20.40 -33.68 -14.91
CA ARG A 369 20.88 -34.98 -14.36
C ARG A 369 22.05 -34.80 -13.40
N ALA A 370 22.81 -33.71 -13.51
CA ALA A 370 23.85 -33.34 -12.54
C ALA A 370 23.31 -33.01 -11.13
N TYR A 371 21.98 -32.91 -10.98
CA TYR A 371 21.30 -32.61 -9.72
C TYR A 371 20.27 -33.71 -9.39
N PRO A 372 20.68 -34.85 -8.80
CA PRO A 372 19.84 -36.04 -8.66
C PRO A 372 18.47 -35.82 -7.98
N TRP A 373 18.38 -34.90 -7.01
CA TRP A 373 17.12 -34.50 -6.36
C TRP A 373 16.16 -33.79 -7.32
N ALA A 374 16.68 -32.91 -8.18
CA ALA A 374 15.90 -32.16 -9.15
C ALA A 374 15.53 -33.02 -10.37
N ASP A 375 16.41 -33.94 -10.77
CA ASP A 375 16.10 -35.01 -11.72
C ASP A 375 14.95 -35.91 -11.23
N ALA A 376 15.03 -36.41 -9.99
CA ALA A 376 13.99 -37.24 -9.40
C ALA A 376 12.65 -36.49 -9.32
N TYR A 377 12.66 -35.23 -8.90
CA TYR A 377 11.45 -34.41 -8.87
C TYR A 377 10.90 -34.08 -10.27
N TRP A 378 11.78 -33.86 -11.26
CA TRP A 378 11.37 -33.73 -12.66
C TRP A 378 10.70 -34.99 -13.19
N ARG A 379 11.18 -36.19 -12.85
CA ARG A 379 10.51 -37.45 -13.22
C ARG A 379 9.08 -37.53 -12.66
N VAL A 380 8.85 -37.05 -11.43
CA VAL A 380 7.50 -36.92 -10.84
C VAL A 380 6.64 -35.89 -11.58
N LEU A 381 7.20 -34.75 -12.01
CA LEU A 381 6.48 -33.78 -12.83
C LEU A 381 6.13 -34.35 -14.21
N ALA A 382 7.10 -34.95 -14.90
CA ALA A 382 6.96 -35.50 -16.26
C ALA A 382 5.95 -36.66 -16.36
N GLY A 383 5.69 -37.37 -15.26
CA GLY A 383 4.62 -38.37 -15.17
C GLY A 383 3.19 -37.81 -15.17
N ARG A 384 3.01 -36.48 -15.03
CA ARG A 384 1.68 -35.85 -15.08
C ARG A 384 1.08 -35.92 -16.49
N ARG A 385 -0.11 -36.51 -16.61
CA ARG A 385 -0.85 -36.65 -17.88
C ARG A 385 -1.98 -35.65 -18.12
N ARG A 386 -2.41 -34.89 -17.09
CA ARG A 386 -3.51 -33.92 -17.20
C ARG A 386 -2.99 -32.48 -17.15
N PRO A 387 -3.46 -31.58 -18.04
CA PRO A 387 -3.19 -30.15 -17.88
C PRO A 387 -3.84 -29.63 -16.60
N ARG A 388 -3.09 -28.86 -15.83
CA ARG A 388 -3.59 -28.12 -14.66
C ARG A 388 -2.95 -26.74 -14.65
N ALA A 389 -3.76 -25.70 -14.66
CA ALA A 389 -3.35 -24.30 -14.66
C ALA A 389 -4.06 -23.54 -13.52
N PRO A 390 -3.36 -22.92 -12.56
CA PRO A 390 -1.91 -22.88 -12.42
C PRO A 390 -1.29 -24.27 -12.19
N PHE A 391 -0.11 -24.50 -12.77
CA PHE A 391 0.62 -25.76 -12.67
C PHE A 391 1.40 -25.80 -11.33
N PRO A 392 1.00 -26.66 -10.37
CA PRO A 392 1.53 -26.60 -9.01
C PRO A 392 2.91 -27.25 -8.90
N VAL A 393 3.82 -26.60 -8.17
CA VAL A 393 5.08 -27.19 -7.71
C VAL A 393 4.93 -27.57 -6.23
N SER A 394 5.66 -28.57 -5.77
CA SER A 394 5.66 -28.96 -4.36
C SER A 394 6.28 -27.85 -3.51
N PHE A 395 5.52 -27.35 -2.52
CA PHE A 395 6.01 -26.33 -1.58
C PHE A 395 7.30 -26.78 -0.87
N ALA A 396 7.35 -28.04 -0.42
CA ALA A 396 8.53 -28.61 0.24
C ALA A 396 9.73 -28.65 -0.72
N PHE A 397 9.51 -29.01 -1.98
CA PHE A 397 10.58 -29.05 -2.98
C PHE A 397 11.07 -27.65 -3.37
N SER A 398 10.17 -26.68 -3.57
CA SER A 398 10.54 -25.28 -3.79
C SER A 398 11.33 -24.69 -2.61
N LYS A 399 11.01 -25.07 -1.37
CA LYS A 399 11.79 -24.68 -0.19
C LYS A 399 13.15 -25.40 -0.13
N LEU A 400 13.25 -26.67 -0.54
CA LEU A 400 14.53 -27.37 -0.69
C LEU A 400 15.44 -26.65 -1.70
N LEU A 401 14.94 -26.35 -2.91
CA LEU A 401 15.67 -25.56 -3.90
C LEU A 401 16.11 -24.20 -3.35
N TYR A 402 15.23 -23.52 -2.60
CA TYR A 402 15.53 -22.24 -1.98
C TYR A 402 16.72 -22.35 -0.99
N TYR A 403 16.69 -23.33 -0.08
CA TYR A 403 17.80 -23.55 0.86
C TYR A 403 19.10 -23.91 0.14
N ARG A 404 19.03 -24.76 -0.89
CA ARG A 404 20.18 -25.09 -1.74
C ARG A 404 20.77 -23.86 -2.42
N LYS A 405 19.93 -22.97 -2.96
CA LYS A 405 20.36 -21.68 -3.51
C LYS A 405 21.13 -20.87 -2.49
N VAL A 406 20.60 -20.69 -1.27
CA VAL A 406 21.28 -19.93 -0.20
C VAL A 406 22.65 -20.52 0.14
N LEU A 407 22.77 -21.86 0.16
CA LEU A 407 24.03 -22.55 0.42
C LEU A 407 25.01 -22.50 -0.76
N ALA A 408 24.53 -22.46 -2.00
CA ALA A 408 25.33 -22.43 -3.23
C ALA A 408 25.66 -21.03 -3.75
N ASP A 409 25.11 -19.96 -3.15
CA ASP A 409 25.35 -18.57 -3.55
C ASP A 409 26.82 -18.17 -3.34
N GLY A 410 27.57 -18.14 -4.45
CA GLY A 410 29.01 -17.90 -4.45
C GLY A 410 29.42 -16.52 -3.91
N ARG A 411 28.52 -15.54 -3.89
CA ARG A 411 28.81 -14.18 -3.39
C ARG A 411 28.61 -14.00 -1.88
N ARG A 412 28.04 -14.98 -1.16
CA ARG A 412 27.84 -14.87 0.30
C ARG A 412 28.92 -15.62 1.08
N PRO A 413 29.56 -15.02 2.10
CA PRO A 413 30.53 -15.73 2.95
C PRO A 413 29.81 -16.78 3.83
N PRO A 414 30.45 -17.93 4.17
CA PRO A 414 29.79 -19.07 4.81
C PRO A 414 29.02 -18.73 6.10
N ARG A 415 29.57 -17.87 6.96
CA ARG A 415 28.93 -17.42 8.22
C ARG A 415 27.60 -16.67 8.02
N ARG A 416 27.39 -16.05 6.85
CA ARG A 416 26.09 -15.41 6.53
C ARG A 416 25.07 -16.42 6.02
N ARG A 417 25.49 -17.46 5.30
CA ARG A 417 24.61 -18.52 4.76
C ARG A 417 23.87 -19.28 5.89
N SER A 418 24.55 -19.58 7.00
CA SER A 418 23.92 -20.21 8.17
C SER A 418 22.94 -19.28 8.91
N ALA A 419 23.27 -17.99 9.03
CA ALA A 419 22.37 -16.98 9.60
C ALA A 419 21.12 -16.77 8.73
N ASP A 420 21.26 -16.77 7.39
CA ASP A 420 20.14 -16.72 6.45
C ASP A 420 19.22 -17.95 6.61
N LEU A 421 19.80 -19.15 6.70
CA LEU A 421 19.04 -20.39 6.92
C LEU A 421 18.25 -20.37 8.24
N ALA A 422 18.90 -19.96 9.34
CA ALA A 422 18.25 -19.82 10.64
C ALA A 422 17.10 -18.79 10.61
N ARG A 423 17.30 -17.65 9.93
CA ARG A 423 16.27 -16.61 9.75
C ARG A 423 15.05 -17.14 8.98
N VAL A 424 15.26 -17.88 7.90
CA VAL A 424 14.16 -18.43 7.08
C VAL A 424 13.40 -19.54 7.83
N LEU A 425 14.09 -20.34 8.64
CA LEU A 425 13.44 -21.31 9.54
C LEU A 425 12.62 -20.59 10.62
N ALA A 426 13.16 -19.58 11.30
CA ALA A 426 12.44 -18.79 12.30
C ALA A 426 11.19 -18.10 11.71
N TRP A 427 11.31 -17.52 10.52
CA TRP A 427 10.18 -16.94 9.78
C TRP A 427 9.13 -18.01 9.41
N GLY A 428 9.57 -19.20 9.00
CA GLY A 428 8.71 -20.36 8.76
C GLY A 428 7.95 -20.82 10.01
N LEU A 429 8.58 -20.79 11.20
CA LEU A 429 7.90 -21.04 12.47
C LEU A 429 6.90 -19.93 12.80
N LYS A 430 7.25 -18.63 12.64
CA LYS A 430 6.33 -17.50 12.87
C LYS A 430 5.06 -17.65 12.03
N GLN A 431 5.20 -17.94 10.74
CA GLN A 431 4.06 -18.10 9.83
C GLN A 431 3.12 -19.24 10.26
N LYS A 432 3.66 -20.35 10.78
CA LYS A 432 2.86 -21.45 11.33
C LYS A 432 2.20 -21.11 12.68
N ALA A 433 2.84 -20.28 13.51
CA ALA A 433 2.32 -19.87 14.81
C ALA A 433 1.13 -18.89 14.74
N GLY A 434 0.88 -18.27 13.57
CA GLY A 434 -0.21 -17.29 13.39
C GLY A 434 -0.01 -15.97 14.16
N LEU A 435 1.12 -15.80 14.86
CA LEU A 435 1.42 -14.62 15.65
C LEU A 435 1.72 -13.42 14.73
N ARG A 436 0.81 -12.45 14.75
CA ARG A 436 0.95 -11.13 14.12
C ARG A 436 0.93 -10.04 15.19
N PRO A 437 2.05 -9.79 15.87
CA PRO A 437 2.17 -8.66 16.78
C PRO A 437 1.97 -7.36 15.98
N GLN A 438 1.49 -6.33 16.68
CA GLN A 438 1.29 -5.00 16.11
C GLN A 438 1.08 -3.99 17.25
N PRO A 439 1.50 -2.73 17.10
CA PRO A 439 1.21 -1.69 18.07
C PRO A 439 -0.29 -1.37 18.08
N GLY A 440 -0.80 -1.06 19.28
CA GLY A 440 -2.15 -0.54 19.46
C GLY A 440 -2.30 0.87 18.88
N LEU A 441 -3.48 1.18 18.38
CA LEU A 441 -3.81 2.50 17.81
C LEU A 441 -5.23 2.89 18.24
N LEU A 442 -5.43 4.13 18.68
CA LEU A 442 -6.76 4.67 18.95
C LEU A 442 -7.01 5.94 18.13
N VAL A 443 -8.01 5.92 17.26
CA VAL A 443 -8.44 7.07 16.45
C VAL A 443 -9.85 7.45 16.84
N SER A 444 -10.13 8.73 17.09
CA SER A 444 -11.50 9.22 17.31
C SER A 444 -11.94 10.18 16.19
N LEU A 445 -13.14 9.95 15.67
CA LEU A 445 -13.81 10.82 14.71
C LEU A 445 -15.04 11.44 15.41
N SER A 446 -15.01 12.75 15.61
CA SER A 446 -16.04 13.52 16.31
C SER A 446 -16.68 14.58 15.41
N GLY A 447 -17.85 15.10 15.80
CA GLY A 447 -18.54 16.18 15.07
C GLY A 447 -20.06 16.02 15.01
N LEU A 448 -20.75 16.88 14.26
CA LEU A 448 -22.22 16.87 14.18
C LEU A 448 -22.80 15.59 13.53
N ASP A 449 -24.08 15.33 13.80
CA ASP A 449 -24.85 14.33 13.06
C ASP A 449 -25.02 14.82 11.61
N GLY A 450 -24.81 13.94 10.63
CA GLY A 450 -24.69 14.34 9.21
C GLY A 450 -23.28 14.75 8.74
N ALA A 451 -22.28 14.89 9.62
CA ALA A 451 -20.90 15.25 9.26
C ALA A 451 -20.06 14.15 8.57
N GLY A 452 -20.64 12.99 8.23
CA GLY A 452 -19.96 11.92 7.49
C GLY A 452 -19.03 11.00 8.28
N LYS A 453 -18.95 11.13 9.62
CA LYS A 453 -18.09 10.32 10.53
C LYS A 453 -18.06 8.83 10.20
N SER A 454 -19.24 8.19 10.09
CA SER A 454 -19.38 6.76 9.80
C SER A 454 -18.87 6.34 8.41
N SER A 455 -18.79 7.26 7.46
CA SER A 455 -18.19 7.01 6.13
C SER A 455 -16.68 7.10 6.20
N VAL A 456 -16.13 8.12 6.87
CA VAL A 456 -14.69 8.26 7.12
C VAL A 456 -14.16 7.10 7.98
N ALA A 457 -14.91 6.67 9.00
CA ALA A 457 -14.57 5.51 9.84
C ALA A 457 -14.44 4.23 9.02
N ARG A 458 -15.37 3.99 8.08
CA ARG A 458 -15.34 2.83 7.18
C ARG A 458 -14.18 2.92 6.18
N ALA A 459 -13.91 4.10 5.64
CA ALA A 459 -12.81 4.35 4.71
C ALA A 459 -11.44 4.09 5.37
N LEU A 460 -11.18 4.68 6.54
CA LEU A 460 -9.96 4.45 7.31
C LEU A 460 -9.83 2.96 7.71
N ALA A 461 -10.91 2.34 8.18
CA ALA A 461 -10.87 0.93 8.56
C ALA A 461 -10.67 0.00 7.35
N ALA A 462 -11.15 0.35 6.16
CA ALA A 462 -10.84 -0.37 4.92
C ALA A 462 -9.35 -0.24 4.58
N ALA A 463 -8.80 0.98 4.59
CA ALA A 463 -7.41 1.23 4.31
C ALA A 463 -6.44 0.52 5.29
N LEU A 464 -6.79 0.49 6.59
CA LEU A 464 -6.08 -0.30 7.62
C LEU A 464 -6.10 -1.80 7.29
N ARG A 465 -7.26 -2.39 6.96
CA ARG A 465 -7.36 -3.82 6.60
C ARG A 465 -6.60 -4.16 5.32
N THR A 466 -6.68 -3.30 4.30
CA THR A 466 -5.89 -3.44 3.05
C THR A 466 -4.39 -3.28 3.28
N SER A 467 -3.98 -2.69 4.42
CA SER A 467 -2.59 -2.62 4.89
C SER A 467 -2.22 -3.76 5.87
N GLU A 468 -3.01 -4.84 5.92
CA GLU A 468 -2.89 -5.97 6.86
C GLU A 468 -2.97 -5.62 8.36
N VAL A 469 -3.41 -4.42 8.72
CA VAL A 469 -3.55 -4.01 10.13
C VAL A 469 -4.86 -4.53 10.70
N ARG A 470 -4.81 -5.32 11.79
CA ARG A 470 -6.02 -5.77 12.48
C ARG A 470 -6.71 -4.58 13.15
N CYS A 471 -7.85 -4.17 12.60
CA CYS A 471 -8.61 -3.02 13.08
C CYS A 471 -10.03 -3.39 13.55
N ARG A 472 -10.61 -2.54 14.41
CA ARG A 472 -12.02 -2.57 14.83
C ARG A 472 -12.63 -1.18 14.71
N VAL A 473 -13.83 -1.08 14.15
CA VAL A 473 -14.67 0.13 14.28
C VAL A 473 -15.52 0.00 15.53
N VAL A 474 -15.58 1.06 16.34
CA VAL A 474 -16.38 1.15 17.56
C VAL A 474 -17.28 2.36 17.43
N TRP A 475 -18.59 2.15 17.53
CA TRP A 475 -19.56 3.24 17.59
C TRP A 475 -19.94 3.51 19.04
N THR A 476 -20.08 4.80 19.42
CA THR A 476 -20.36 5.23 20.79
C THR A 476 -21.43 6.33 20.81
N ARG A 477 -22.32 6.32 21.80
CA ARG A 477 -23.28 7.42 22.06
C ARG A 477 -23.70 7.37 23.53
N CYS A 478 -24.32 8.41 24.05
CA CYS A 478 -25.01 8.34 25.34
C CYS A 478 -26.06 7.22 25.32
N GLY A 479 -26.01 6.29 26.28
CA GLY A 479 -26.94 5.15 26.37
C GLY A 479 -26.69 4.04 25.35
N CYS A 480 -25.43 3.82 24.95
CA CYS A 480 -25.07 2.89 23.90
C CYS A 480 -24.79 1.45 24.36
N SER A 481 -24.66 1.16 25.66
CA SER A 481 -24.55 -0.24 26.10
C SER A 481 -25.89 -1.00 25.99
N PRO A 482 -25.86 -2.32 25.80
CA PRO A 482 -27.06 -3.15 25.90
C PRO A 482 -27.73 -3.07 27.28
N ALA A 483 -26.94 -2.99 28.36
CA ALA A 483 -27.42 -2.90 29.73
C ALA A 483 -28.22 -1.61 29.97
N TYR A 484 -27.70 -0.45 29.54
CA TYR A 484 -28.43 0.81 29.61
C TYR A 484 -29.72 0.77 28.78
N ARG A 485 -29.70 0.19 27.57
CA ARG A 485 -30.93 0.04 26.76
C ARG A 485 -31.97 -0.87 27.40
N ALA A 486 -31.55 -1.96 28.05
CA ALA A 486 -32.43 -2.87 28.78
C ALA A 486 -33.05 -2.16 30.00
N ALA A 487 -32.24 -1.50 30.82
CA ALA A 487 -32.71 -0.71 31.97
C ALA A 487 -33.66 0.42 31.55
N ALA A 488 -33.31 1.21 30.52
CA ALA A 488 -34.17 2.26 30.00
C ALA A 488 -35.46 1.71 29.34
N GLY A 489 -35.42 0.50 28.78
CA GLY A 489 -36.60 -0.20 28.26
C GLY A 489 -37.54 -0.66 29.38
N LEU A 490 -36.98 -1.20 30.47
CA LEU A 490 -37.74 -1.56 31.67
C LEU A 490 -38.39 -0.32 32.31
N VAL A 491 -37.64 0.77 32.48
CA VAL A 491 -38.16 2.04 33.00
C VAL A 491 -39.31 2.57 32.12
N ARG A 492 -39.16 2.63 30.79
CA ARG A 492 -40.25 3.09 29.89
C ARG A 492 -41.53 2.23 30.02
N ARG A 493 -41.38 0.90 30.13
CA ARG A 493 -42.51 -0.02 30.34
C ARG A 493 -43.22 0.23 31.67
N LEU A 494 -42.46 0.49 32.74
CA LEU A 494 -43.00 0.78 34.06
C LEU A 494 -43.64 2.18 34.16
N THR A 495 -43.12 3.19 33.44
CA THR A 495 -43.61 4.57 33.50
C THR A 495 -44.63 4.95 32.41
N ARG A 496 -45.03 4.01 31.54
CA ARG A 496 -45.94 4.23 30.39
C ARG A 496 -45.56 5.44 29.51
N ALA A 497 -44.26 5.74 29.40
CA ALA A 497 -43.76 6.99 28.82
C ALA A 497 -43.90 7.12 27.28
N ASP A 498 -44.41 6.09 26.60
CA ASP A 498 -44.52 6.05 25.14
C ASP A 498 -45.74 6.83 24.57
N ALA A 499 -46.61 7.37 25.44
CA ALA A 499 -47.83 8.08 25.03
C ALA A 499 -47.67 9.58 24.67
N SER A 500 -46.46 10.15 24.71
CA SER A 500 -46.20 11.58 24.41
C SER A 500 -45.39 11.76 23.12
N GLY A 501 -46.06 12.28 22.07
CA GLY A 501 -45.60 12.34 20.68
C GLY A 501 -44.47 13.32 20.35
N ALA A 502 -43.43 13.42 21.18
CA ALA A 502 -42.23 14.21 20.92
C ALA A 502 -41.17 13.42 20.11
N GLY A 503 -41.42 13.23 18.82
CA GLY A 503 -40.55 12.47 17.91
C GLY A 503 -39.37 13.29 17.36
N GLY A 504 -38.19 13.19 17.98
CA GLY A 504 -36.94 13.72 17.43
C GLY A 504 -35.68 13.34 18.21
N ALA A 505 -34.52 13.32 17.53
CA ALA A 505 -33.21 12.91 18.05
C ALA A 505 -32.70 13.63 19.32
N TRP A 506 -33.22 14.83 19.59
CA TRP A 506 -32.76 15.67 20.70
C TRP A 506 -33.87 15.86 21.72
N ARG A 507 -33.56 15.59 22.99
CA ARG A 507 -34.42 15.83 24.15
C ARG A 507 -33.58 16.49 25.26
N PRO A 508 -34.14 17.44 26.03
CA PRO A 508 -33.42 18.10 27.12
C PRO A 508 -33.08 17.09 28.24
N ALA A 509 -32.12 17.45 29.10
CA ALA A 509 -31.89 16.71 30.34
C ALA A 509 -33.11 16.84 31.28
N PRO A 510 -33.32 15.89 32.22
CA PRO A 510 -34.45 15.94 33.15
C PRO A 510 -34.54 17.25 33.97
N ALA A 511 -35.72 17.56 34.50
CA ALA A 511 -35.88 18.66 35.46
C ALA A 511 -35.27 18.30 36.84
N GLY A 512 -34.79 19.30 37.58
CA GLY A 512 -34.22 19.15 38.92
C GLY A 512 -32.72 18.82 38.94
N LYS A 513 -31.97 19.51 39.82
CA LYS A 513 -30.49 19.42 39.92
C LYS A 513 -30.01 17.99 40.17
N THR A 514 -30.58 17.30 41.16
CA THR A 514 -30.24 15.93 41.53
C THR A 514 -30.46 14.95 40.39
N LEU A 515 -31.60 15.04 39.70
CA LEU A 515 -31.95 14.14 38.61
C LEU A 515 -31.08 14.38 37.36
N ARG A 516 -30.71 15.64 37.06
CA ARG A 516 -29.70 15.96 36.04
C ARG A 516 -28.34 15.36 36.36
N THR A 517 -27.86 15.51 37.61
CA THR A 517 -26.58 14.95 38.04
C THR A 517 -26.59 13.42 37.92
N LEU A 518 -27.62 12.75 38.42
CA LEU A 518 -27.78 11.30 38.32
C LEU A 518 -27.82 10.83 36.87
N TRP A 519 -28.67 11.44 36.03
CA TRP A 519 -28.78 11.11 34.60
C TRP A 519 -27.45 11.25 33.87
N THR A 520 -26.69 12.31 34.15
CA THR A 520 -25.37 12.54 33.55
C THR A 520 -24.36 11.51 34.03
N SER A 521 -24.29 11.24 35.34
CA SER A 521 -23.38 10.24 35.91
C SER A 521 -23.62 8.84 35.36
N VAL A 522 -24.88 8.42 35.20
CA VAL A 522 -25.22 7.11 34.59
C VAL A 522 -24.79 7.05 33.12
N ASN A 523 -25.00 8.11 32.34
CA ASN A 523 -24.56 8.16 30.95
C ASN A 523 -23.02 8.21 30.81
N VAL A 524 -22.33 8.87 31.74
CA VAL A 524 -20.86 8.85 31.81
C VAL A 524 -20.34 7.44 32.12
N ALA A 525 -20.92 6.75 33.12
CA ALA A 525 -20.55 5.38 33.46
C ALA A 525 -20.79 4.40 32.28
N ASP A 526 -21.93 4.50 31.60
CA ASP A 526 -22.27 3.74 30.39
C ASP A 526 -21.20 3.89 29.29
N VAL A 527 -20.84 5.14 28.97
CA VAL A 527 -19.86 5.47 27.93
C VAL A 527 -18.45 5.00 28.32
N LEU A 528 -18.03 5.22 29.57
CA LEU A 528 -16.72 4.77 30.08
C LEU A 528 -16.60 3.24 30.01
N LEU A 529 -17.61 2.49 30.47
CA LEU A 529 -17.59 1.03 30.47
C LEU A 529 -17.59 0.45 29.05
N HIS A 530 -18.43 0.99 28.15
CA HIS A 530 -18.46 0.56 26.75
C HIS A 530 -17.13 0.86 26.02
N LEU A 531 -16.53 2.03 26.25
CA LEU A 531 -15.23 2.39 25.68
C LEU A 531 -14.09 1.56 26.27
N ALA A 532 -14.07 1.30 27.58
CA ALA A 532 -13.07 0.44 28.22
C ALA A 532 -13.05 -0.96 27.59
N TRP A 533 -14.22 -1.59 27.49
CA TRP A 533 -14.35 -2.95 26.93
C TRP A 533 -14.15 -3.01 25.42
N ARG A 534 -14.69 -2.06 24.65
CA ARG A 534 -14.73 -2.15 23.17
C ARG A 534 -13.65 -1.39 22.45
N ALA A 535 -13.01 -0.41 23.09
CA ALA A 535 -11.91 0.38 22.51
C ALA A 535 -10.59 0.19 23.27
N TRP A 536 -10.56 0.41 24.58
CA TRP A 536 -9.28 0.52 25.30
C TRP A 536 -8.61 -0.84 25.50
N LEU A 537 -9.33 -1.86 25.96
CA LEU A 537 -8.79 -3.22 26.08
C LEU A 537 -8.32 -3.78 24.71
N PRO A 538 -9.09 -3.67 23.60
CA PRO A 538 -8.60 -4.01 22.27
C PRO A 538 -7.33 -3.26 21.84
N ARG A 539 -7.21 -1.96 22.15
CA ARG A 539 -6.00 -1.16 21.87
C ARG A 539 -4.79 -1.68 22.66
N LEU A 540 -4.95 -2.00 23.94
CA LEU A 540 -3.89 -2.58 24.77
C LEU A 540 -3.44 -3.96 24.25
N LEU A 541 -4.37 -4.74 23.68
CA LEU A 541 -4.08 -6.01 22.97
C LEU A 541 -3.56 -5.81 21.52
N GLY A 542 -3.05 -4.62 21.21
CA GLY A 542 -2.39 -4.29 19.93
C GLY A 542 -3.34 -3.98 18.76
N LYS A 543 -4.67 -4.00 18.92
CA LYS A 543 -5.59 -3.74 17.80
C LYS A 543 -5.66 -2.25 17.48
N ALA A 544 -5.81 -1.93 16.20
CA ALA A 544 -6.18 -0.59 15.78
C ALA A 544 -7.68 -0.36 16.03
N VAL A 545 -8.05 0.73 16.67
CA VAL A 545 -9.43 1.05 17.02
C VAL A 545 -9.82 2.38 16.42
N VAL A 546 -10.86 2.38 15.59
CA VAL A 546 -11.45 3.57 15.00
C VAL A 546 -12.79 3.83 15.67
N CYS A 547 -12.84 4.83 16.54
CA CYS A 547 -14.05 5.29 17.21
C CYS A 547 -14.83 6.24 16.30
N ASP A 548 -15.95 5.77 15.74
CA ASP A 548 -17.01 6.61 15.20
C ASP A 548 -17.80 7.14 16.39
N ARG A 549 -17.48 8.38 16.80
CA ARG A 549 -17.77 9.00 18.10
C ARG A 549 -16.97 8.39 19.26
N TYR A 550 -16.53 9.28 20.14
CA TYR A 550 -15.75 8.95 21.34
C TYR A 550 -16.35 9.63 22.59
N ALA A 551 -15.62 9.64 23.71
CA ALA A 551 -15.99 10.37 24.92
C ALA A 551 -16.26 11.87 24.67
N TYR A 552 -15.61 12.44 23.64
CA TYR A 552 -15.82 13.82 23.19
C TYR A 552 -17.26 14.07 22.72
N ASP A 553 -17.79 13.22 21.84
CA ASP A 553 -19.16 13.35 21.31
C ASP A 553 -20.21 13.16 22.41
N ALA A 554 -19.99 12.21 23.33
CA ALA A 554 -20.87 12.00 24.48
C ALA A 554 -20.87 13.22 25.43
N ALA A 555 -19.70 13.82 25.68
CA ALA A 555 -19.61 15.03 26.49
C ALA A 555 -20.35 16.22 25.83
N VAL A 556 -20.22 16.42 24.51
CA VAL A 556 -20.94 17.46 23.77
C VAL A 556 -22.46 17.19 23.73
N GLU A 557 -22.88 15.94 23.50
CA GLU A 557 -24.29 15.56 23.53
C GLU A 557 -24.92 15.83 24.90
N MET A 558 -24.26 15.47 26.01
CA MET A 558 -24.74 15.77 27.36
C MET A 558 -24.69 17.26 27.71
N ALA A 559 -23.59 17.96 27.43
CA ALA A 559 -23.47 19.40 27.69
C ALA A 559 -24.57 20.20 26.98
N SER A 560 -24.82 19.91 25.70
CA SER A 560 -25.90 20.57 24.93
C SER A 560 -27.30 20.33 25.48
N ARG A 561 -27.53 19.25 26.26
CA ARG A 561 -28.80 18.93 26.91
C ARG A 561 -28.94 19.48 28.33
N LEU A 562 -27.82 19.73 28.99
CA LEU A 562 -27.74 20.31 30.34
C LEU A 562 -27.74 21.85 30.32
N GLY A 563 -27.18 22.45 29.27
CA GLY A 563 -26.81 23.87 29.25
C GLY A 563 -25.52 24.19 30.03
N ASP A 564 -24.75 23.16 30.38
CA ASP A 564 -23.54 23.24 31.23
C ASP A 564 -22.50 22.23 30.72
N ASP A 565 -21.33 22.73 30.28
CA ASP A 565 -20.17 21.90 29.88
C ASP A 565 -19.11 21.76 30.99
N GLY A 566 -19.31 22.42 32.13
CA GLY A 566 -18.46 22.39 33.31
C GLY A 566 -18.85 21.31 34.34
N ALA A 567 -20.03 20.70 34.20
CA ALA A 567 -20.55 19.67 35.10
C ALA A 567 -19.52 18.58 35.45
N LEU A 568 -19.38 18.28 36.75
CA LEU A 568 -18.36 17.35 37.27
C LEU A 568 -18.32 15.98 36.56
N PRO A 569 -19.45 15.30 36.25
CA PRO A 569 -19.40 14.03 35.53
C PRO A 569 -18.80 14.15 34.12
N LEU A 570 -19.02 15.26 33.41
CA LEU A 570 -18.44 15.50 32.09
C LEU A 570 -16.92 15.73 32.19
N ARG A 571 -16.48 16.46 33.22
CA ARG A 571 -15.05 16.62 33.52
C ARG A 571 -14.38 15.28 33.82
N LEU A 572 -15.06 14.39 34.57
CA LEU A 572 -14.58 13.03 34.85
C LEU A 572 -14.52 12.17 33.58
N LEU A 573 -15.56 12.18 32.73
CA LEU A 573 -15.54 11.48 31.43
C LEU A 573 -14.32 11.89 30.59
N LEU A 574 -14.08 13.20 30.49
CA LEU A 574 -12.99 13.76 29.70
C LEU A 574 -11.61 13.63 30.37
N SER A 575 -11.51 13.29 31.65
CA SER A 575 -10.24 13.02 32.34
C SER A 575 -9.88 11.54 32.31
N LEU A 576 -10.85 10.65 32.48
CA LEU A 576 -10.68 9.20 32.51
C LEU A 576 -10.54 8.58 31.11
N ALA A 577 -11.16 9.16 30.09
CA ALA A 577 -11.01 8.68 28.72
C ALA A 577 -9.56 8.88 28.21
N PRO A 578 -8.82 7.79 27.86
CA PRO A 578 -7.49 7.88 27.29
C PRO A 578 -7.46 8.79 26.07
N ARG A 579 -6.40 9.59 25.94
CA ARG A 579 -6.18 10.40 24.73
C ARG A 579 -6.02 9.46 23.52
N PRO A 580 -6.79 9.65 22.43
CA PRO A 580 -6.55 8.99 21.16
C PRO A 580 -5.14 9.34 20.62
N ASP A 581 -4.55 8.42 19.86
CA ASP A 581 -3.35 8.68 19.06
C ASP A 581 -3.61 9.74 17.98
N TYR A 582 -4.83 9.72 17.41
CA TYR A 582 -5.32 10.74 16.49
C TYR A 582 -6.77 11.08 16.83
N ALA A 583 -7.06 12.37 17.01
CA ALA A 583 -8.40 12.85 17.27
C ALA A 583 -8.79 13.90 16.22
N PHE A 584 -9.88 13.67 15.50
CA PHE A 584 -10.36 14.56 14.44
C PHE A 584 -11.75 15.10 14.76
N LEU A 585 -11.97 16.37 14.43
CA LEU A 585 -13.29 16.99 14.36
C LEU A 585 -13.67 17.16 12.89
N LEU A 586 -14.71 16.47 12.42
CA LEU A 586 -15.32 16.71 11.13
C LEU A 586 -16.31 17.87 11.29
N ASP A 587 -15.89 19.08 10.92
CA ASP A 587 -16.71 20.27 11.05
C ASP A 587 -17.61 20.49 9.82
N VAL A 588 -18.85 20.88 10.07
CA VAL A 588 -19.84 21.25 9.05
C VAL A 588 -20.76 22.34 9.63
N PRO A 589 -21.27 23.26 8.80
CA PRO A 589 -22.32 24.18 9.22
C PRO A 589 -23.58 23.45 9.70
N PRO A 590 -24.29 23.95 10.75
CA PRO A 590 -25.48 23.28 11.30
C PRO A 590 -26.58 23.00 10.27
N GLY A 591 -26.79 23.88 9.29
CA GLY A 591 -27.75 23.67 8.21
C GLY A 591 -27.38 22.48 7.32
N VAL A 592 -26.09 22.32 6.97
CA VAL A 592 -25.58 21.20 6.17
C VAL A 592 -25.69 19.88 6.95
N ALA A 593 -25.34 19.90 8.24
CA ALA A 593 -25.55 18.77 9.14
C ALA A 593 -27.02 18.33 9.20
N ARG A 594 -27.94 19.28 9.36
CA ARG A 594 -29.39 19.05 9.42
C ARG A 594 -29.91 18.36 8.15
N VAL A 595 -29.58 18.87 6.96
CA VAL A 595 -30.00 18.29 5.67
C VAL A 595 -29.43 16.89 5.45
N ARG A 596 -28.22 16.61 5.95
CA ARG A 596 -27.57 15.29 5.85
C ARG A 596 -28.02 14.29 6.92
N SER A 597 -28.79 14.69 7.95
CA SER A 597 -29.24 13.80 9.03
C SER A 597 -30.58 13.14 8.72
N ARG A 598 -30.71 11.85 9.03
CA ARG A 598 -31.99 11.11 8.96
C ARG A 598 -32.96 11.48 10.09
N ASP A 599 -32.44 11.95 11.21
CA ASP A 599 -33.21 12.43 12.35
C ASP A 599 -32.58 13.78 12.77
N PRO A 600 -33.09 14.90 12.22
CA PRO A 600 -32.48 16.21 12.38
C PRO A 600 -32.84 16.87 13.71
N ALA A 601 -31.83 17.11 14.55
CA ALA A 601 -31.98 17.98 15.71
C ALA A 601 -32.35 19.44 15.29
N PRO A 602 -32.93 20.24 16.20
CA PRO A 602 -33.18 21.66 15.97
C PRO A 602 -31.91 22.43 15.59
N LEU A 603 -32.02 23.44 14.72
CA LEU A 603 -30.86 24.21 14.23
C LEU A 603 -30.08 24.87 15.37
N TRP A 604 -30.76 25.42 16.37
CA TRP A 604 -30.13 26.02 17.55
C TRP A 604 -29.32 24.99 18.37
N ALA A 605 -29.83 23.76 18.50
CA ALA A 605 -29.14 22.69 19.22
C ALA A 605 -27.90 22.20 18.44
N LEU A 606 -27.99 22.12 17.11
CA LEU A 606 -26.83 21.82 16.24
C LEU A 606 -25.79 22.94 16.26
N ALA A 607 -26.21 24.22 16.32
CA ALA A 607 -25.31 25.35 16.46
C ALA A 607 -24.56 25.33 17.81
N GLU A 608 -25.27 25.06 18.91
CA GLU A 608 -24.66 24.91 20.23
C GLU A 608 -23.72 23.70 20.30
N GLN A 609 -24.09 22.56 19.74
CA GLN A 609 -23.20 21.40 19.62
C GLN A 609 -21.94 21.72 18.81
N ARG A 610 -22.04 22.50 17.72
CA ARG A 610 -20.87 22.95 16.94
C ARG A 610 -19.96 23.85 17.78
N ARG A 611 -20.52 24.81 18.51
CA ARG A 611 -19.77 25.69 19.43
C ARG A 611 -18.99 24.86 20.47
N LEU A 612 -19.66 23.89 21.09
CA LEU A 612 -19.06 22.97 22.06
C LEU A 612 -17.97 22.08 21.45
N TYR A 613 -18.18 21.53 20.24
CA TYR A 613 -17.16 20.76 19.52
C TYR A 613 -15.92 21.60 19.21
N LEU A 614 -16.07 22.84 18.71
CA LEU A 614 -14.95 23.73 18.41
C LEU A 614 -14.16 24.09 19.68
N ALA A 615 -14.86 24.44 20.76
CA ALA A 615 -14.24 24.70 22.07
C ALA A 615 -13.53 23.46 22.64
N LEU A 616 -14.09 22.26 22.44
CA LEU A 616 -13.46 21.00 22.84
C LEU A 616 -12.23 20.67 21.98
N ALA A 617 -12.28 20.96 20.68
CA ALA A 617 -11.18 20.73 19.76
C ALA A 617 -9.94 21.54 20.14
N VAL A 618 -10.10 22.84 20.47
CA VAL A 618 -9.03 23.68 21.00
C VAL A 618 -8.53 23.13 22.35
N ARG A 619 -9.42 22.85 23.30
CA ARG A 619 -9.06 22.36 24.65
C ARG A 619 -8.35 20.99 24.66
N ARG A 620 -8.52 20.16 23.63
CA ARG A 620 -8.02 18.78 23.59
C ARG A 620 -7.12 18.44 22.40
N GLY A 621 -6.85 19.39 21.51
CA GLY A 621 -5.97 19.22 20.35
C GLY A 621 -6.57 18.33 19.26
N LEU A 622 -7.89 18.38 19.03
CA LEU A 622 -8.49 17.67 17.89
C LEU A 622 -8.12 18.41 16.61
N ARG A 623 -7.68 17.67 15.59
CA ARG A 623 -7.45 18.22 14.26
C ARG A 623 -8.79 18.42 13.56
N THR A 624 -9.20 19.67 13.37
CA THR A 624 -10.37 20.01 12.57
C THR A 624 -10.12 19.68 11.09
N VAL A 625 -11.12 19.08 10.44
CA VAL A 625 -11.17 18.82 9.01
C VAL A 625 -12.50 19.38 8.51
N ASP A 626 -12.44 20.20 7.46
CA ASP A 626 -13.65 20.67 6.78
C ASP A 626 -14.36 19.49 6.10
N ALA A 627 -15.56 19.17 6.57
CA ALA A 627 -16.39 18.09 6.04
C ALA A 627 -17.56 18.61 5.17
N THR A 628 -17.49 19.86 4.71
CA THR A 628 -18.31 20.34 3.58
C THR A 628 -17.83 19.74 2.25
N ALA A 629 -16.51 19.55 2.11
CA ALA A 629 -15.82 18.92 0.99
C ALA A 629 -16.31 17.49 0.67
N PRO A 630 -16.00 16.95 -0.53
CA PRO A 630 -16.34 15.57 -0.91
C PRO A 630 -15.83 14.55 0.10
N VAL A 631 -16.66 13.55 0.42
CA VAL A 631 -16.35 12.54 1.46
C VAL A 631 -15.06 11.75 1.20
N THR A 632 -14.62 11.65 -0.06
CA THR A 632 -13.33 11.08 -0.44
C THR A 632 -12.17 11.86 0.15
N ASP A 633 -12.22 13.18 0.04
CA ASP A 633 -11.11 14.08 0.33
C ASP A 633 -11.01 14.29 1.84
N VAL A 634 -12.17 14.36 2.52
CA VAL A 634 -12.29 14.29 3.99
C VAL A 634 -11.73 12.96 4.52
N ALA A 635 -12.04 11.84 3.86
CA ALA A 635 -11.52 10.53 4.26
C ALA A 635 -10.01 10.42 4.04
N ASP A 636 -9.45 11.02 2.99
CA ASP A 636 -8.02 10.99 2.70
C ASP A 636 -7.23 11.90 3.66
N ALA A 637 -7.77 13.08 4.01
CA ALA A 637 -7.23 13.99 5.03
C ALA A 637 -7.11 13.35 6.43
N VAL A 638 -7.94 12.34 6.72
CA VAL A 638 -7.86 11.50 7.93
C VAL A 638 -6.98 10.27 7.72
N THR A 639 -7.14 9.55 6.61
CA THR A 639 -6.51 8.24 6.37
C THR A 639 -5.00 8.37 6.21
N LEU A 640 -4.53 9.35 5.45
CA LEU A 640 -3.10 9.54 5.15
C LEU A 640 -2.24 9.77 6.41
N PRO A 641 -2.53 10.76 7.29
CA PRO A 641 -1.72 10.99 8.49
C PRO A 641 -1.83 9.84 9.51
N VAL A 642 -3.00 9.22 9.65
CA VAL A 642 -3.19 8.07 10.56
C VAL A 642 -2.35 6.88 10.11
N LEU A 643 -2.40 6.52 8.82
CA LEU A 643 -1.63 5.38 8.32
C LEU A 643 -0.13 5.64 8.37
N ARG A 644 0.35 6.82 7.94
CA ARG A 644 1.79 7.15 8.00
C ARG A 644 2.34 7.06 9.40
N GLY A 645 1.80 7.84 10.35
CA GLY A 645 2.30 7.82 11.72
C GLY A 645 1.90 6.58 12.53
N TYR A 646 1.09 5.67 11.98
CA TYR A 646 1.00 4.28 12.46
C TYR A 646 2.19 3.46 11.97
N GLN A 647 2.48 3.49 10.66
CA GLN A 647 3.58 2.75 10.05
C GLN A 647 4.95 3.20 10.56
N ASP A 648 5.20 4.51 10.68
CA ASP A 648 6.44 5.05 11.25
C ASP A 648 6.62 4.72 12.75
N ARG A 649 5.58 4.21 13.40
CA ARG A 649 5.62 3.65 14.75
C ARG A 649 5.44 2.13 14.76
N PHE A 650 5.52 1.45 13.61
CA PHE A 650 5.40 0.00 13.49
C PHE A 650 6.68 -0.71 13.96
N HIS A 651 6.79 -0.80 15.28
CA HIS A 651 7.78 -1.59 15.99
C HIS A 651 7.10 -2.22 17.20
N THR A 652 7.38 -3.50 17.44
CA THR A 652 7.06 -4.13 18.72
C THR A 652 8.28 -4.91 19.20
N LEU A 653 8.41 -5.10 20.52
CA LEU A 653 9.45 -5.97 21.08
C LEU A 653 9.31 -7.40 20.55
N LEU A 654 8.06 -7.88 20.39
CA LEU A 654 7.78 -9.23 19.92
C LEU A 654 8.10 -9.42 18.43
N ASP A 655 7.83 -8.44 17.56
CA ASP A 655 8.30 -8.47 16.16
C ASP A 655 9.82 -8.38 16.07
N GLY A 656 10.47 -7.66 17.01
CA GLY A 656 11.92 -7.59 17.13
C GLY A 656 12.56 -8.93 17.52
N LEU A 657 11.95 -9.66 18.44
CA LEU A 657 12.36 -11.02 18.80
C LEU A 657 12.15 -12.02 17.64
N LEU A 658 11.17 -11.75 16.77
CA LEU A 658 10.82 -12.58 15.62
C LEU A 658 11.46 -12.12 14.30
N LEU A 659 12.54 -11.32 14.35
CA LEU A 659 13.28 -10.79 13.19
C LEU A 659 12.39 -10.16 12.10
N SER A 660 11.30 -9.51 12.53
CA SER A 660 10.25 -8.97 11.65
C SER A 660 10.16 -7.44 11.69
N ASN A 661 10.99 -6.75 12.48
CA ASN A 661 11.04 -5.29 12.47
C ASN A 661 11.77 -4.77 11.22
N PRO A 662 11.31 -3.69 10.56
CA PRO A 662 11.94 -3.13 9.36
C PRO A 662 13.45 -2.87 9.50
N SER A 663 13.88 -2.35 10.65
CA SER A 663 15.29 -2.07 10.97
C SER A 663 16.17 -3.32 11.09
N GLN A 664 15.60 -4.49 11.37
CA GLN A 664 16.33 -5.77 11.44
C GLN A 664 16.39 -6.49 10.09
N LEU A 665 15.48 -6.15 9.18
CA LEU A 665 15.46 -6.62 7.80
C LEU A 665 16.38 -5.76 6.92
N ASN A 666 16.45 -4.46 7.20
CA ASN A 666 17.21 -3.46 6.45
C ASN A 666 18.12 -2.63 7.40
N PRO A 667 19.13 -3.23 8.05
CA PRO A 667 19.94 -2.56 9.09
C PRO A 667 20.76 -1.37 8.56
N ASP A 668 21.22 -1.44 7.31
CA ASP A 668 22.01 -0.38 6.65
C ASP A 668 21.13 0.72 6.00
N ASP A 669 19.80 0.65 6.16
CA ASP A 669 18.89 1.66 5.61
C ASP A 669 18.67 2.81 6.62
N PRO A 670 19.10 4.06 6.31
CA PRO A 670 18.92 5.19 7.23
C PRO A 670 17.45 5.50 7.51
N GLN A 671 16.52 5.14 6.61
CA GLN A 671 15.08 5.36 6.80
C GLN A 671 14.38 4.22 7.55
N ALA A 672 15.07 3.10 7.82
CA ALA A 672 14.54 2.01 8.64
C ALA A 672 14.66 2.30 10.15
N TRP A 673 15.51 3.25 10.53
CA TRP A 673 15.76 3.66 11.92
C TRP A 673 15.13 5.00 12.32
N THR A 674 14.61 5.78 11.38
CA THR A 674 14.01 7.10 11.67
C THR A 674 12.75 6.96 12.54
N PRO A 675 12.76 7.47 13.78
CA PRO A 675 11.54 7.56 14.58
C PRO A 675 10.57 8.54 13.94
N ALA A 676 9.27 8.26 14.02
CA ALA A 676 8.21 9.05 13.39
C ALA A 676 8.37 10.58 13.56
N ARG A 677 8.27 11.30 12.44
CA ARG A 677 8.10 12.77 12.43
C ARG A 677 6.80 13.08 13.19
N ARG A 678 6.91 13.76 14.34
CA ARG A 678 5.75 14.25 15.11
C ARG A 678 5.30 15.62 14.61
#